data_AF-Q4RY46-F1
#
_entry.id   AF-Q4RY46-F1
#
_cell.length_a   1.000
_cell.length_b   1.000
_cell.length_c   1.000
_cell.angle_alpha   90.00
_cell.angle_beta   90.00
_cell.angle_gamma   90.00
#
_symmetry.space_group_name_H-M   'P 1'
#
loop_
_entity.id
_entity.type
_entity.pdbx_description
1 polymer ?
#
loop_
_entity_poly.entity_id
_entity_poly.type
_entity_poly.pdbx_seq_one_letter_code
_entity_poly.pdbx_strand_id
1 'polypeptide(L)'
;LSLVPREELENNFMRLQEENLHLKKHANKKDDEMKKLGTKLKKMANDQDRLARLVMGRGQVGLADQRLDVMVGDLQQRLQVLERQNEELKQGQYVARKQRCLRNGGNSVYSGQQKLQNNVPSCFLNPPKKARAEISSLKNNNMLQQNRIKEMEGALERLQDQLRTKEVEHQKKLLKIQQQEASKIWSNVENNVTLTKLQKQITEKSNTMVELQERFLQMQRSHRALKANYHTAVGQMNDLMACLNKEKEKSFRLEKRLQGPAVDDDRVQGLHLQLAQVKEERDVLRERISKLHKHTYDVCQAQKSQLQEQQSQISQLQAALKAERVDKNLILGKFEFLQETNQELAAEMRKLKNDSREKQRQLAELQHDARERRQNEKLLLVKKQTNRREKESQTGGVAEVEDSAKAMQELQDAHSRTMQELQDAHSRTMQELQKSEKLLSAEREICQDFKLKLEAMTRKIQQDQARAEQKHQTQLLGAGAGKISRLEAQFRRSDTATHAGRAEFTGEGGSREERVHLECGESLIELQIVGARLSPSALELLGESEPATFCTYTFFRFDTHGTLVVRGQHPKYSFTSRYVVGMEEAFLDYVSSCAVLVELHQRLVGREWRTMATAHLPLRPLLEREGTAEGSVPLVAVTNEALAFGALDYCVRLKLPGEEL
;
A
#
# COMPACT_ATOMS: atom_id res chain seq x y z
N LEU A 1 28.46 -2.14 56.21
CA LEU A 1 28.95 -2.88 55.01
C LEU A 1 27.79 -3.72 54.51
N SER A 2 27.47 -3.69 53.22
CA SER A 2 26.30 -4.42 52.69
C SER A 2 26.58 -5.92 52.64
N LEU A 3 25.66 -6.72 53.19
CA LEU A 3 25.69 -8.18 53.13
C LEU A 3 25.12 -8.66 51.79
N VAL A 4 25.84 -8.39 50.70
CA VAL A 4 25.56 -9.03 49.40
C VAL A 4 25.92 -10.52 49.54
N PRO A 5 24.99 -11.46 49.27
CA PRO A 5 25.28 -12.88 49.40
C PRO A 5 26.39 -13.30 48.44
N ARG A 6 27.23 -14.25 48.88
CA ARG A 6 28.42 -14.70 48.15
C ARG A 6 28.10 -15.15 46.72
N GLU A 7 27.00 -15.87 46.56
CA GLU A 7 26.51 -16.37 45.27
C GLU A 7 26.17 -15.23 44.29
N GLU A 8 25.63 -14.11 44.78
CA GLU A 8 25.34 -12.94 43.95
C GLU A 8 26.63 -12.19 43.55
N LEU A 9 27.62 -12.13 44.45
CA LEU A 9 28.96 -11.64 44.12
C LEU A 9 29.66 -12.52 43.07
N GLU A 10 29.59 -13.84 43.19
CA GLU A 10 30.17 -14.79 42.23
C GLU A 10 29.44 -14.71 40.86
N ASN A 11 28.11 -14.65 40.84
CA ASN A 11 27.33 -14.43 39.62
C ASN A 11 27.61 -13.06 38.97
N ASN A 12 27.83 -12.00 39.76
CA ASN A 12 28.25 -10.70 39.24
C ASN A 12 29.66 -10.73 38.66
N PHE A 13 30.59 -11.43 39.31
CA PHE A 13 31.95 -11.61 38.80
C PHE A 13 31.96 -12.38 37.46
N MET A 14 31.18 -13.46 37.35
CA MET A 14 31.06 -14.22 36.10
C MET A 14 30.46 -13.37 34.97
N ARG A 15 29.37 -12.63 35.21
CA ARG A 15 28.80 -11.71 34.22
C ARG A 15 29.79 -10.63 33.78
N LEU A 16 30.50 -10.01 34.72
CA LEU A 16 31.54 -9.02 34.40
C LEU A 16 32.72 -9.63 33.63
N GLN A 17 33.07 -10.91 33.86
CA GLN A 17 34.09 -11.62 33.10
C GLN A 17 33.62 -11.91 31.65
N GLU A 18 32.37 -12.32 31.47
CA GLU A 18 31.75 -12.51 30.15
C GLU A 18 31.64 -11.19 29.38
N GLU A 19 31.17 -10.11 30.02
CA GLU A 19 31.12 -8.77 29.44
C GLU A 19 32.51 -8.28 29.01
N ASN A 20 33.54 -8.43 29.86
CA ASN A 20 34.92 -8.11 29.50
C ASN A 20 35.43 -8.96 28.32
N LEU A 21 35.08 -10.24 28.26
CA LEU A 21 35.43 -11.11 27.13
C LEU A 21 34.73 -10.66 25.84
N HIS A 22 33.47 -10.23 25.90
CA HIS A 22 32.73 -9.67 24.76
C HIS A 22 33.29 -8.31 24.31
N LEU A 23 33.60 -7.42 25.24
CA LEU A 23 34.26 -6.14 24.95
C LEU A 23 35.63 -6.34 24.29
N LYS A 24 36.44 -7.28 24.80
CA LYS A 24 37.76 -7.62 24.23
C LYS A 24 37.65 -8.23 22.83
N LYS A 25 36.65 -9.10 22.59
CA LYS A 25 36.33 -9.60 21.23
C LYS A 25 35.93 -8.46 20.28
N HIS A 26 35.14 -7.50 20.74
CA HIS A 26 34.74 -6.34 19.93
C HIS A 26 35.91 -5.38 19.65
N ALA A 27 36.76 -5.10 20.65
CA ALA A 27 37.97 -4.28 20.49
C ALA A 27 38.93 -4.88 19.46
N ASN A 28 39.25 -6.18 19.57
CA ASN A 28 40.09 -6.89 18.59
C ASN A 28 39.52 -6.79 17.16
N LYS A 29 38.19 -6.91 17.01
CA LYS A 29 37.52 -6.74 15.71
C LYS A 29 37.68 -5.31 15.16
N LYS A 30 37.61 -4.29 16.01
CA LYS A 30 37.84 -2.88 15.62
C LYS A 30 39.30 -2.61 15.25
N ASP A 31 40.27 -3.20 15.94
CA ASP A 31 41.68 -3.12 15.55
C ASP A 31 41.93 -3.79 14.18
N ASP A 32 41.28 -4.91 13.89
CA ASP A 32 41.42 -5.57 12.58
C ASP A 32 40.69 -4.83 11.46
N GLU A 33 39.57 -4.16 11.74
CA GLU A 33 38.96 -3.18 10.83
C GLU A 33 39.91 -2.00 10.59
N MET A 34 40.57 -1.48 11.63
CA MET A 34 41.54 -0.37 11.54
C MET A 34 42.80 -0.75 10.74
N LYS A 35 43.37 -1.94 10.95
CA LYS A 35 44.49 -2.49 10.14
C LYS A 35 44.10 -2.64 8.66
N LYS A 36 42.87 -3.08 8.38
CA LYS A 36 42.33 -3.17 7.00
C LYS A 36 42.12 -1.79 6.36
N LEU A 37 41.80 -0.76 7.14
CA LEU A 37 41.74 0.63 6.66
C LEU A 37 43.14 1.22 6.44
N GLY A 38 44.08 1.03 7.38
CA GLY A 38 45.47 1.51 7.24
C GLY A 38 46.20 0.88 6.04
N THR A 39 45.99 -0.41 5.79
CA THR A 39 46.54 -1.08 4.59
C THR A 39 45.87 -0.63 3.29
N LYS A 40 44.58 -0.26 3.30
CA LYS A 40 43.92 0.40 2.15
C LYS A 40 44.46 1.81 1.92
N LEU A 41 44.58 2.63 2.97
CA LEU A 41 45.15 3.98 2.89
C LEU A 41 46.57 3.95 2.34
N LYS A 42 47.44 3.04 2.81
CA LYS A 42 48.80 2.88 2.27
C LYS A 42 48.81 2.44 0.79
N LYS A 43 47.84 1.64 0.34
CA LYS A 43 47.68 1.33 -1.09
C LYS A 43 47.23 2.56 -1.89
N MET A 44 46.19 3.26 -1.44
CA MET A 44 45.69 4.47 -2.13
C MET A 44 46.77 5.56 -2.21
N ALA A 45 47.57 5.75 -1.17
CA ALA A 45 48.72 6.66 -1.20
C ALA A 45 49.75 6.22 -2.25
N ASN A 46 50.16 4.94 -2.27
CA ASN A 46 51.08 4.41 -3.28
C ASN A 46 50.51 4.51 -4.72
N ASP A 47 49.21 4.30 -4.91
CA ASP A 47 48.54 4.40 -6.20
C ASP A 47 48.40 5.87 -6.64
N GLN A 48 48.19 6.81 -5.71
CA GLN A 48 48.19 8.26 -5.95
C GLN A 48 49.60 8.75 -6.32
N ASP A 49 50.63 8.29 -5.62
CA ASP A 49 52.05 8.48 -5.97
C ASP A 49 52.37 7.96 -7.39
N ARG A 50 51.84 6.78 -7.73
CA ARG A 50 52.02 6.15 -9.04
C ARG A 50 51.28 6.90 -10.14
N LEU A 51 50.08 7.41 -9.86
CA LEU A 51 49.31 8.26 -10.77
C LEU A 51 50.01 9.62 -10.98
N ALA A 52 50.53 10.25 -9.93
CA ALA A 52 51.32 11.49 -10.05
C ALA A 52 52.54 11.30 -10.98
N ARG A 53 53.26 10.18 -10.84
CA ARG A 53 54.40 9.80 -11.72
C ARG A 53 53.99 9.46 -13.16
N LEU A 54 52.73 9.11 -13.40
CA LEU A 54 52.19 8.87 -14.75
C LEU A 54 51.69 10.17 -15.39
N VAL A 55 50.99 11.02 -14.64
CA VAL A 55 50.43 12.30 -15.09
C VAL A 55 51.52 13.33 -15.40
N MET A 56 52.60 13.37 -14.61
CA MET A 56 53.72 14.32 -14.80
C MET A 56 54.76 13.85 -15.84
N GLY A 57 54.65 12.62 -16.34
CA GLY A 57 55.65 12.00 -17.21
C GLY A 57 57.00 11.70 -16.54
N ARG A 58 57.79 10.82 -17.15
CA ARG A 58 59.16 10.49 -16.68
C ARG A 58 60.16 11.59 -17.07
N GLY A 59 60.16 12.70 -16.35
CA GLY A 59 61.24 13.70 -16.47
C GLY A 59 61.10 14.95 -15.59
N GLN A 60 59.91 15.55 -15.49
CA GLN A 60 59.81 16.92 -14.99
C GLN A 60 59.91 17.08 -13.47
N VAL A 61 59.41 16.12 -12.67
CA VAL A 61 59.46 16.20 -11.20
C VAL A 61 60.92 16.27 -10.69
N GLY A 62 61.77 15.33 -11.09
CA GLY A 62 63.16 15.29 -10.64
C GLY A 62 64.02 16.46 -11.12
N LEU A 63 63.72 17.02 -12.30
CA LEU A 63 64.40 18.23 -12.79
C LEU A 63 63.94 19.51 -12.10
N ALA A 64 62.71 19.55 -11.56
CA ALA A 64 62.23 20.65 -10.74
C ALA A 64 62.90 20.62 -9.35
N ASP A 65 62.88 19.47 -8.67
CA ASP A 65 63.51 19.30 -7.35
C ASP A 65 65.03 19.56 -7.42
N GLN A 66 65.76 18.91 -8.33
CA GLN A 66 67.22 19.11 -8.44
C GLN A 66 67.60 20.57 -8.75
N ARG A 67 66.76 21.30 -9.51
CA ARG A 67 66.99 22.71 -9.81
C ARG A 67 66.64 23.61 -8.63
N LEU A 68 65.65 23.24 -7.80
CA LEU A 68 65.36 23.89 -6.53
C LEU A 68 66.50 23.65 -5.53
N ASP A 69 66.96 22.42 -5.36
CA ASP A 69 68.08 22.07 -4.46
C ASP A 69 69.36 22.84 -4.82
N VAL A 70 69.70 22.93 -6.11
CA VAL A 70 70.86 23.72 -6.57
C VAL A 70 70.67 25.22 -6.29
N MET A 71 69.47 25.78 -6.52
CA MET A 71 69.19 27.19 -6.18
C MET A 71 69.20 27.44 -4.66
N VAL A 72 68.74 26.47 -3.85
CA VAL A 72 68.82 26.53 -2.38
C VAL A 72 70.27 26.47 -1.91
N GLY A 73 71.10 25.62 -2.50
CA GLY A 73 72.54 25.55 -2.24
C GLY A 73 73.26 26.86 -2.57
N ASP A 74 73.01 27.44 -3.75
CA ASP A 74 73.54 28.75 -4.15
C ASP A 74 73.11 29.87 -3.20
N LEU A 75 71.85 29.87 -2.75
CA LEU A 75 71.34 30.85 -1.78
C LEU A 75 71.97 30.67 -0.40
N GLN A 76 72.16 29.43 0.08
CA GLN A 76 72.82 29.14 1.34
C GLN A 76 74.31 29.53 1.32
N GLN A 77 75.03 29.29 0.21
CA GLN A 77 76.40 29.78 0.07
C GLN A 77 76.47 31.32 0.06
N ARG A 78 75.55 31.99 -0.65
CA ARG A 78 75.48 33.47 -0.66
C ARG A 78 75.17 34.03 0.72
N LEU A 79 74.30 33.40 1.50
CA LEU A 79 74.05 33.78 2.89
C LEU A 79 75.32 33.68 3.74
N GLN A 80 76.03 32.54 3.71
CA GLN A 80 77.29 32.40 4.47
C GLN A 80 78.37 33.42 4.08
N VAL A 81 78.48 33.79 2.79
CA VAL A 81 79.42 34.82 2.34
C VAL A 81 79.02 36.21 2.84
N LEU A 82 77.74 36.55 2.77
CA LEU A 82 77.21 37.82 3.27
C LEU A 82 77.30 37.92 4.81
N GLU A 83 77.12 36.81 5.53
CA GLU A 83 77.29 36.73 6.99
C GLU A 83 78.74 37.03 7.38
N ARG A 84 79.73 36.38 6.75
CA ARG A 84 81.16 36.66 7.00
C ARG A 84 81.52 38.11 6.71
N GLN A 85 81.10 38.66 5.55
CA GLN A 85 81.34 40.07 5.22
C GLN A 85 80.69 41.03 6.23
N ASN A 86 79.53 40.68 6.79
CA ASN A 86 78.85 41.47 7.82
C ASN A 86 79.59 41.38 9.17
N GLU A 87 80.17 40.23 9.52
CA GLU A 87 81.07 40.10 10.69
C GLU A 87 82.38 40.87 10.52
N GLU A 88 83.04 40.78 9.36
CA GLU A 88 84.24 41.55 9.02
C GLU A 88 83.96 43.07 9.10
N LEU A 89 82.82 43.53 8.58
CA LEU A 89 82.39 44.93 8.69
C LEU A 89 82.09 45.35 10.14
N LYS A 90 81.48 44.48 10.97
CA LYS A 90 81.27 44.74 12.40
C LYS A 90 82.61 44.86 13.14
N GLN A 91 83.56 43.96 12.88
CA GLN A 91 84.91 44.01 13.45
C GLN A 91 85.64 45.29 13.01
N GLY A 92 85.58 45.63 11.71
CA GLY A 92 86.14 46.87 11.16
C GLY A 92 85.55 48.13 11.81
N GLN A 93 84.22 48.18 12.01
CA GLN A 93 83.57 49.28 12.74
C GLN A 93 83.98 49.36 14.22
N TYR A 94 84.16 48.22 14.89
CA TYR A 94 84.65 48.17 16.27
C TYR A 94 86.08 48.71 16.38
N VAL A 95 86.99 48.29 15.48
CA VAL A 95 88.37 48.80 15.40
C VAL A 95 88.38 50.30 15.08
N ALA A 96 87.58 50.75 14.10
CA ALA A 96 87.48 52.16 13.74
C ALA A 96 86.93 53.04 14.88
N ARG A 97 85.97 52.54 15.67
CA ARG A 97 85.51 53.21 16.91
C ARG A 97 86.63 53.28 17.95
N LYS A 98 87.34 52.18 18.20
CA LYS A 98 88.43 52.11 19.19
C LYS A 98 89.59 53.05 18.83
N GLN A 99 89.97 53.12 17.54
CA GLN A 99 90.95 54.09 17.04
C GLN A 99 90.48 55.54 17.17
N ARG A 100 89.19 55.82 16.94
CA ARG A 100 88.63 57.18 17.08
C ARG A 100 88.62 57.66 18.53
N CYS A 101 88.35 56.78 19.50
CA CYS A 101 88.49 57.09 20.92
C CYS A 101 89.95 57.41 21.30
N LEU A 102 90.92 56.65 20.78
CA LEU A 102 92.35 56.90 21.03
C LEU A 102 92.86 58.20 20.38
N ARG A 103 92.29 58.60 19.23
CA ARG A 103 92.74 59.80 18.48
C ARG A 103 92.21 61.13 19.03
N ASN A 104 91.10 61.12 19.76
CA ASN A 104 90.50 62.33 20.34
C ASN A 104 91.01 62.67 21.76
N GLY A 105 92.01 61.94 22.27
CA GLY A 105 92.56 62.11 23.63
C GLY A 105 93.63 63.20 23.80
N GLY A 106 93.75 64.18 22.89
CA GLY A 106 94.83 65.16 22.93
C GLY A 106 94.53 66.53 22.30
N ASN A 107 94.96 67.58 23.02
CA ASN A 107 95.02 69.01 22.68
C ASN A 107 93.68 69.79 22.58
N SER A 108 93.64 71.11 22.84
CA SER A 108 94.33 71.93 23.86
C SER A 108 93.77 73.37 23.89
N VAL A 109 93.36 73.87 25.07
CA VAL A 109 93.62 75.21 25.64
C VAL A 109 93.37 76.54 24.84
N TYR A 110 92.73 77.51 25.51
CA TYR A 110 92.50 78.94 25.13
C TYR A 110 91.62 79.20 23.88
N SER A 111 90.84 80.28 23.73
CA SER A 111 90.52 81.51 24.53
C SER A 111 89.05 81.92 24.20
N GLY A 112 88.39 82.95 24.75
CA GLY A 112 88.77 83.97 25.75
C GLY A 112 88.54 85.43 25.31
N GLN A 113 87.32 85.81 24.88
CA GLN A 113 86.81 87.18 24.65
C GLN A 113 85.28 87.11 24.86
N GLN A 114 84.58 87.86 25.74
CA GLN A 114 84.76 89.20 26.31
C GLN A 114 84.53 90.34 25.30
N LYS A 115 83.28 90.85 25.27
CA LYS A 115 82.91 92.13 24.63
C LYS A 115 82.89 93.21 25.70
N LEU A 116 83.84 94.14 25.65
CA LEU A 116 83.79 95.40 26.41
C LEU A 116 83.45 96.56 25.45
N GLN A 117 82.69 97.53 25.93
CA GLN A 117 82.24 98.67 25.13
C GLN A 117 83.32 99.75 25.03
N ASN A 118 83.22 100.55 23.97
CA ASN A 118 84.10 101.68 23.70
C ASN A 118 84.12 102.70 24.85
N ASN A 119 85.30 103.20 25.20
CA ASN A 119 85.52 104.63 25.39
C ASN A 119 87.02 104.95 25.26
N VAL A 120 87.32 106.08 24.62
CA VAL A 120 88.70 106.54 24.33
C VAL A 120 88.85 108.00 24.76
N PRO A 121 89.88 108.31 25.57
CA PRO A 121 90.50 109.63 25.54
C PRO A 121 91.73 109.63 24.62
N SER A 122 91.88 110.69 23.84
CA SER A 122 92.99 110.89 22.89
C SER A 122 94.31 111.24 23.59
N CYS A 123 95.44 110.75 23.06
CA CYS A 123 96.73 111.42 23.22
C CYS A 123 97.61 111.22 21.97
N PHE A 124 97.96 112.30 21.27
CA PHE A 124 98.72 112.28 20.02
C PHE A 124 100.24 112.28 20.28
N LEU A 125 100.94 111.21 19.91
CA LEU A 125 102.41 111.23 19.69
C LEU A 125 102.78 110.46 18.42
N ASN A 126 103.54 111.09 17.54
CA ASN A 126 103.93 110.53 16.24
C ASN A 126 105.20 109.65 16.35
N PRO A 127 105.17 108.35 15.95
CA PRO A 127 106.35 107.51 16.02
C PRO A 127 107.40 107.83 14.92
N PRO A 128 108.71 107.62 15.21
CA PRO A 128 109.82 108.02 14.35
C PRO A 128 109.98 107.14 13.10
N LYS A 129 110.78 107.62 12.13
CA LYS A 129 110.86 107.10 10.74
C LYS A 129 111.14 105.59 10.62
N LYS A 130 111.93 104.98 11.52
CA LYS A 130 112.19 103.51 11.50
C LYS A 130 110.91 102.69 11.70
N ALA A 131 110.11 103.03 12.72
CA ALA A 131 108.84 102.37 12.98
C ALA A 131 107.86 102.48 11.80
N ARG A 132 107.91 103.57 11.02
CA ARG A 132 107.07 103.73 9.82
C ARG A 132 107.42 102.73 8.71
N ALA A 133 108.70 102.41 8.52
CA ALA A 133 109.13 101.38 7.58
C ALA A 133 108.74 99.97 8.05
N GLU A 134 108.90 99.69 9.34
CA GLU A 134 108.51 98.41 9.96
C GLU A 134 106.99 98.18 9.92
N ILE A 135 106.19 99.19 10.27
CA ILE A 135 104.73 99.20 10.11
C ILE A 135 104.34 98.98 8.64
N SER A 136 105.09 99.53 7.67
CA SER A 136 104.81 99.31 6.25
C SER A 136 105.10 97.87 5.82
N SER A 137 106.20 97.27 6.31
CA SER A 137 106.54 95.86 6.09
C SER A 137 105.51 94.93 6.73
N LEU A 138 105.17 95.15 8.00
CA LEU A 138 104.14 94.39 8.72
C LEU A 138 102.76 94.54 8.06
N LYS A 139 102.40 95.73 7.56
CA LYS A 139 101.17 95.95 6.79
C LYS A 139 101.16 95.14 5.49
N ASN A 140 102.26 95.11 4.74
CA ASN A 140 102.37 94.31 3.53
C ASN A 140 102.28 92.79 3.84
N ASN A 141 102.95 92.33 4.89
CA ASN A 141 102.86 90.94 5.35
C ASN A 141 101.45 90.58 5.84
N ASN A 142 100.76 91.49 6.54
CA ASN A 142 99.38 91.28 6.97
C ASN A 142 98.40 91.28 5.77
N MET A 143 98.60 92.14 4.77
CA MET A 143 97.85 92.08 3.50
C MET A 143 98.07 90.75 2.76
N LEU A 144 99.32 90.25 2.71
CA LEU A 144 99.63 88.94 2.12
C LEU A 144 98.96 87.79 2.90
N GLN A 145 98.98 87.84 4.24
CA GLN A 145 98.28 86.88 5.09
C GLN A 145 96.76 86.94 4.91
N GLN A 146 96.16 88.14 4.86
CA GLN A 146 94.72 88.31 4.59
C GLN A 146 94.33 87.77 3.20
N ASN A 147 95.14 88.01 2.17
CA ASN A 147 94.92 87.45 0.84
C ASN A 147 95.02 85.92 0.87
N ARG A 148 96.01 85.35 1.58
CA ARG A 148 96.15 83.91 1.73
C ARG A 148 95.03 83.26 2.55
N ILE A 149 94.48 83.97 3.54
CA ILE A 149 93.28 83.55 4.28
C ILE A 149 92.08 83.49 3.33
N LYS A 150 91.83 84.55 2.54
CA LYS A 150 90.74 84.58 1.53
C LYS A 150 90.88 83.48 0.46
N GLU A 151 92.10 83.18 0.03
CA GLU A 151 92.38 82.04 -0.88
C GLU A 151 91.96 80.70 -0.25
N MET A 152 92.24 80.49 1.04
CA MET A 152 91.87 79.27 1.77
C MET A 152 90.38 79.22 2.11
N GLU A 153 89.77 80.35 2.49
CA GLU A 153 88.32 80.47 2.72
C GLU A 153 87.56 80.11 1.43
N GLY A 154 87.89 80.76 0.31
CA GLY A 154 87.29 80.44 -0.99
C GLY A 154 87.64 79.03 -1.50
N ALA A 155 88.70 78.38 -1.00
CA ALA A 155 88.98 76.96 -1.26
C ALA A 155 88.11 76.03 -0.39
N LEU A 156 87.88 76.38 0.88
CA LEU A 156 86.99 75.67 1.79
C LEU A 156 85.54 75.75 1.32
N GLU A 157 85.06 76.89 0.84
CA GLU A 157 83.72 77.04 0.23
C GLU A 157 83.55 76.12 -0.98
N ARG A 158 84.51 76.13 -1.92
CA ARG A 158 84.51 75.22 -3.07
C ARG A 158 84.49 73.74 -2.67
N LEU A 159 85.19 73.36 -1.59
CA LEU A 159 85.16 72.00 -1.05
C LEU A 159 83.82 71.67 -0.35
N GLN A 160 83.20 72.62 0.34
CA GLN A 160 81.87 72.45 0.93
C GLN A 160 80.78 72.28 -0.13
N ASP A 161 80.83 73.04 -1.22
CA ASP A 161 79.87 72.87 -2.33
C ASP A 161 80.11 71.59 -3.13
N GLN A 162 81.37 71.16 -3.27
CA GLN A 162 81.67 69.81 -3.78
C GLN A 162 81.13 68.71 -2.85
N LEU A 163 81.21 68.89 -1.52
CA LEU A 163 80.61 67.94 -0.57
C LEU A 163 79.08 67.92 -0.69
N ARG A 164 78.41 69.08 -0.64
CA ARG A 164 76.95 69.22 -0.77
C ARG A 164 76.43 68.61 -2.08
N THR A 165 77.09 68.88 -3.20
CA THR A 165 76.70 68.31 -4.50
C THR A 165 76.88 66.79 -4.53
N LYS A 166 77.93 66.26 -3.90
CA LYS A 166 78.10 64.80 -3.75
C LYS A 166 77.09 64.18 -2.79
N GLU A 167 76.76 64.82 -1.67
CA GLU A 167 75.69 64.38 -0.77
C GLU A 167 74.35 64.26 -1.50
N VAL A 168 73.99 65.28 -2.29
CA VAL A 168 72.77 65.26 -3.12
C VAL A 168 72.84 64.19 -4.23
N GLU A 169 74.00 63.95 -4.85
CA GLU A 169 74.18 62.81 -5.76
C GLU A 169 73.99 61.46 -5.05
N HIS A 170 74.54 61.29 -3.85
CA HIS A 170 74.43 60.04 -3.08
C HIS A 170 73.00 59.79 -2.59
N GLN A 171 72.29 60.83 -2.13
CA GLN A 171 70.86 60.76 -1.80
C GLN A 171 70.03 60.37 -3.04
N LYS A 172 70.28 60.98 -4.20
CA LYS A 172 69.61 60.63 -5.47
C LYS A 172 69.92 59.19 -5.92
N LYS A 173 71.13 58.67 -5.67
CA LYS A 173 71.49 57.27 -5.94
C LYS A 173 70.78 56.31 -4.98
N LEU A 174 70.72 56.63 -3.69
CA LEU A 174 70.03 55.83 -2.67
C LEU A 174 68.53 55.72 -2.97
N LEU A 175 67.86 56.83 -3.27
CA LEU A 175 66.44 56.84 -3.63
C LEU A 175 66.14 56.00 -4.89
N LYS A 176 67.03 56.04 -5.90
CA LYS A 176 66.91 55.19 -7.10
C LYS A 176 67.05 53.69 -6.77
N ILE A 177 67.97 53.32 -5.89
CA ILE A 177 68.14 51.92 -5.44
C ILE A 177 66.89 51.47 -4.68
N GLN A 178 66.42 52.26 -3.71
CA GLN A 178 65.19 51.97 -2.95
C GLN A 178 63.96 51.84 -3.86
N GLN A 179 63.82 52.69 -4.88
CA GLN A 179 62.74 52.61 -5.86
C GLN A 179 62.83 51.32 -6.71
N GLN A 180 64.03 50.90 -7.12
CA GLN A 180 64.24 49.66 -7.87
C GLN A 180 64.05 48.40 -7.01
N GLU A 181 64.39 48.46 -5.73
CA GLU A 181 64.13 47.38 -4.78
C GLU A 181 62.64 47.25 -4.50
N ALA A 182 61.95 48.37 -4.25
CA ALA A 182 60.51 48.41 -4.12
C ALA A 182 59.80 47.86 -5.38
N SER A 183 60.19 48.27 -6.59
CA SER A 183 59.56 47.77 -7.82
C SER A 183 59.76 46.26 -8.03
N LYS A 184 60.93 45.72 -7.64
CA LYS A 184 61.18 44.26 -7.64
C LYS A 184 60.30 43.53 -6.63
N ILE A 185 60.15 44.08 -5.42
CA ILE A 185 59.28 43.52 -4.38
C ILE A 185 57.82 43.53 -4.86
N TRP A 186 57.32 44.65 -5.40
CA TRP A 186 55.96 44.75 -5.93
C TRP A 186 55.71 43.77 -7.08
N SER A 187 56.63 43.65 -8.05
CA SER A 187 56.50 42.67 -9.14
C SER A 187 56.54 41.22 -8.63
N ASN A 188 57.38 40.91 -7.63
CA ASN A 188 57.39 39.59 -7.00
C ASN A 188 56.09 39.29 -6.24
N VAL A 189 55.51 40.28 -5.54
CA VAL A 189 54.21 40.15 -4.88
C VAL A 189 53.09 39.95 -5.90
N GLU A 190 53.09 40.69 -7.00
CA GLU A 190 52.13 40.54 -8.11
C GLU A 190 52.20 39.13 -8.73
N ASN A 191 53.42 38.66 -9.04
CA ASN A 191 53.66 37.29 -9.52
C ASN A 191 53.22 36.21 -8.53
N ASN A 192 53.43 36.42 -7.22
CA ASN A 192 52.94 35.49 -6.19
C ASN A 192 51.41 35.50 -6.09
N VAL A 193 50.77 36.67 -6.26
CA VAL A 193 49.30 36.80 -6.28
C VAL A 193 48.70 36.13 -7.51
N THR A 194 49.31 36.23 -8.70
CA THR A 194 48.85 35.48 -9.89
C THR A 194 49.08 33.98 -9.72
N LEU A 195 50.22 33.55 -9.18
CA LEU A 195 50.48 32.13 -8.87
C LEU A 195 49.45 31.57 -7.88
N THR A 196 49.11 32.30 -6.82
CA THR A 196 48.10 31.87 -5.82
C THR A 196 46.70 31.78 -6.44
N LYS A 197 46.33 32.73 -7.31
CA LYS A 197 45.07 32.67 -8.07
C LYS A 197 45.00 31.43 -8.97
N LEU A 198 46.09 31.12 -9.70
CA LEU A 198 46.17 29.94 -10.56
C LEU A 198 46.14 28.62 -9.75
N GLN A 199 46.87 28.55 -8.64
CA GLN A 199 46.84 27.41 -7.72
C GLN A 199 45.43 27.19 -7.16
N LYS A 200 44.73 28.26 -6.74
CA LYS A 200 43.33 28.18 -6.30
C LYS A 200 42.42 27.62 -7.40
N GLN A 201 42.51 28.15 -8.63
CA GLN A 201 41.73 27.63 -9.76
C GLN A 201 42.03 26.15 -10.07
N ILE A 202 43.29 25.72 -9.95
CA ILE A 202 43.68 24.30 -10.12
C ILE A 202 43.05 23.44 -9.02
N THR A 203 43.07 23.87 -7.75
CA THR A 203 42.41 23.12 -6.66
C THR A 203 40.88 23.07 -6.80
N GLU A 204 40.25 24.18 -7.20
CA GLU A 204 38.81 24.22 -7.47
C GLU A 204 38.43 23.26 -8.61
N LYS A 205 39.17 23.28 -9.73
CA LYS A 205 38.94 22.34 -10.83
C LYS A 205 39.20 20.89 -10.43
N SER A 206 40.26 20.62 -9.66
CA SER A 206 40.54 19.29 -9.10
C SER A 206 39.39 18.77 -8.24
N ASN A 207 38.83 19.60 -7.37
CA ASN A 207 37.68 19.24 -6.53
C ASN A 207 36.44 18.92 -7.40
N THR A 208 36.09 19.77 -8.37
CA THR A 208 34.97 19.49 -9.28
C THR A 208 35.17 18.22 -10.11
N MET A 209 36.40 17.87 -10.45
CA MET A 209 36.72 16.61 -11.14
C MET A 209 36.48 15.39 -10.23
N VAL A 210 36.86 15.47 -8.95
CA VAL A 210 36.60 14.41 -7.96
C VAL A 210 35.08 14.24 -7.73
N GLU A 211 34.33 15.34 -7.59
CA GLU A 211 32.87 15.30 -7.46
C GLU A 211 32.20 14.67 -8.68
N LEU A 212 32.61 15.04 -9.90
CA LEU A 212 32.10 14.42 -11.14
C LEU A 212 32.47 12.94 -11.24
N GLN A 213 33.68 12.56 -10.80
CA GLN A 213 34.10 11.15 -10.75
C GLN A 213 33.29 10.34 -9.75
N GLU A 214 32.93 10.90 -8.59
CA GLU A 214 32.04 10.26 -7.62
C GLU A 214 30.61 10.13 -8.15
N ARG A 215 30.04 11.19 -8.76
CA ARG A 215 28.73 11.13 -9.44
C ARG A 215 28.70 10.06 -10.54
N PHE A 216 29.77 9.95 -11.34
CA PHE A 216 29.90 8.89 -12.35
C PHE A 216 29.97 7.48 -11.73
N LEU A 217 30.70 7.31 -10.63
CA LEU A 217 30.74 6.04 -9.88
C LEU A 217 29.37 5.70 -9.26
N GLN A 218 28.62 6.68 -8.78
CA GLN A 218 27.26 6.51 -8.28
C GLN A 218 26.29 6.11 -9.40
N MET A 219 26.34 6.78 -10.55
CA MET A 219 25.55 6.44 -11.74
C MET A 219 25.90 5.05 -12.29
N GLN A 220 27.17 4.65 -12.27
CA GLN A 220 27.59 3.31 -12.66
C GLN A 220 27.09 2.23 -11.67
N ARG A 221 26.99 2.55 -10.38
CA ARG A 221 26.38 1.67 -9.36
C ARG A 221 24.87 1.54 -9.55
N SER A 222 24.15 2.65 -9.76
CA SER A 222 22.70 2.62 -9.98
C SER A 222 22.33 1.91 -11.27
N HIS A 223 23.08 2.10 -12.36
CA HIS A 223 22.89 1.35 -13.60
C HIS A 223 23.09 -0.17 -13.41
N ARG A 224 24.12 -0.59 -12.66
CA ARG A 224 24.31 -2.02 -12.33
C ARG A 224 23.17 -2.58 -11.48
N ALA A 225 22.68 -1.83 -10.49
CA ALA A 225 21.54 -2.22 -9.67
C ALA A 225 20.24 -2.32 -10.49
N LEU A 226 19.96 -1.33 -11.34
CA LEU A 226 18.81 -1.35 -12.25
C LEU A 226 18.86 -2.52 -13.22
N LYS A 227 20.03 -2.83 -13.78
CA LYS A 227 20.23 -4.00 -14.64
C LYS A 227 19.97 -5.32 -13.90
N ALA A 228 20.43 -5.44 -12.65
CA ALA A 228 20.13 -6.62 -11.82
C ALA A 228 18.63 -6.74 -11.54
N ASN A 229 17.96 -5.64 -11.15
CA ASN A 229 16.52 -5.60 -10.91
C ASN A 229 15.71 -5.97 -12.17
N TYR A 230 16.12 -5.49 -13.35
CA TYR A 230 15.51 -5.84 -14.62
C TYR A 230 15.63 -7.35 -14.91
N HIS A 231 16.81 -7.95 -14.71
CA HIS A 231 16.97 -9.40 -14.86
C HIS A 231 16.11 -10.20 -13.87
N THR A 232 15.96 -9.74 -12.62
CA THR A 232 15.05 -10.34 -11.63
C THR A 232 13.58 -10.25 -12.07
N ALA A 233 13.14 -9.08 -12.54
CA ALA A 233 11.76 -8.87 -12.99
C ALA A 233 11.43 -9.70 -14.25
N VAL A 234 12.37 -9.82 -15.19
CA VAL A 234 12.24 -10.73 -16.35
C VAL A 234 12.17 -12.20 -15.91
N GLY A 235 12.95 -12.60 -14.89
CA GLY A 235 12.83 -13.91 -14.26
C GLY A 235 11.42 -14.18 -13.71
N GLN A 236 10.91 -13.27 -12.88
CA GLN A 236 9.55 -13.35 -12.32
C GLN A 236 8.47 -13.38 -13.41
N MET A 237 8.62 -12.61 -14.49
CA MET A 237 7.68 -12.64 -15.62
C MET A 237 7.70 -13.99 -16.35
N ASN A 238 8.87 -14.62 -16.51
CA ASN A 238 8.99 -15.95 -17.10
C ASN A 238 8.39 -17.03 -16.18
N ASP A 239 8.59 -16.93 -14.86
CA ASP A 239 7.99 -17.84 -13.88
C ASP A 239 6.45 -17.74 -13.88
N LEU A 240 5.91 -16.52 -13.90
CA LEU A 240 4.48 -16.27 -14.02
C LEU A 240 3.91 -16.77 -15.35
N MET A 241 4.64 -16.62 -16.46
CA MET A 241 4.26 -17.16 -17.76
C MET A 241 4.25 -18.70 -17.77
N ALA A 242 5.23 -19.34 -17.11
CA ALA A 242 5.28 -20.78 -16.95
C ALA A 242 4.12 -21.31 -16.07
N CYS A 243 3.76 -20.59 -15.01
CA CYS A 243 2.58 -20.89 -14.19
C CYS A 243 1.27 -20.71 -14.99
N LEU A 244 1.12 -19.62 -15.73
CA LEU A 244 -0.04 -19.37 -16.59
C LEU A 244 -0.21 -20.48 -17.65
N ASN A 245 0.89 -20.96 -18.25
CA ASN A 245 0.83 -22.05 -19.22
C ASN A 245 0.47 -23.40 -18.57
N LYS A 246 0.93 -23.68 -17.34
CA LYS A 246 0.50 -24.84 -16.56
C LYS A 246 -1.00 -24.79 -16.20
N GLU A 247 -1.54 -23.62 -15.86
CA GLU A 247 -2.98 -23.47 -15.64
C GLU A 247 -3.77 -23.60 -16.94
N LYS A 248 -3.31 -23.03 -18.06
CA LYS A 248 -3.92 -23.26 -19.39
C LYS A 248 -3.95 -24.74 -19.76
N GLU A 249 -2.89 -25.50 -19.51
CA GLU A 249 -2.88 -26.95 -19.68
C GLU A 249 -3.91 -27.66 -18.79
N LYS A 250 -4.03 -27.27 -17.52
CA LYS A 250 -5.06 -27.82 -16.62
C LYS A 250 -6.47 -27.49 -17.11
N SER A 251 -6.74 -26.25 -17.49
CA SER A 251 -8.00 -25.81 -18.08
C SER A 251 -8.34 -26.62 -19.31
N PHE A 252 -7.40 -26.80 -20.25
CA PHE A 252 -7.59 -27.63 -21.44
C PHE A 252 -7.85 -29.12 -21.11
N ARG A 253 -7.16 -29.68 -20.11
CA ARG A 253 -7.42 -31.06 -19.62
C ARG A 253 -8.80 -31.19 -18.96
N LEU A 254 -9.28 -30.17 -18.24
CA LEU A 254 -10.61 -30.15 -17.64
C LEU A 254 -11.70 -29.93 -18.69
N GLU A 255 -11.49 -29.01 -19.63
CA GLU A 255 -12.35 -28.77 -20.77
C GLU A 255 -12.49 -30.03 -21.63
N LYS A 256 -11.39 -30.72 -21.94
CA LYS A 256 -11.43 -32.02 -22.64
C LYS A 256 -12.17 -33.14 -21.86
N ARG A 257 -12.23 -33.05 -20.52
CA ARG A 257 -13.06 -33.96 -19.69
C ARG A 257 -14.54 -33.58 -19.71
N LEU A 258 -14.87 -32.30 -19.85
CA LEU A 258 -16.24 -31.80 -19.95
C LEU A 258 -16.81 -31.94 -21.37
N GLN A 259 -15.97 -31.80 -22.40
CA GLN A 259 -16.29 -32.00 -23.81
C GLN A 259 -16.29 -33.49 -24.24
N GLY A 260 -16.14 -34.44 -23.31
CA GLY A 260 -16.19 -35.87 -23.61
C GLY A 260 -17.62 -36.44 -23.49
N PRO A 261 -18.41 -36.55 -24.58
CA PRO A 261 -19.87 -36.69 -24.44
C PRO A 261 -20.35 -38.14 -24.35
N ALA A 262 -19.51 -39.09 -24.82
CA ALA A 262 -19.94 -40.44 -25.18
C ALA A 262 -20.55 -41.25 -24.01
N VAL A 263 -19.97 -41.17 -22.81
CA VAL A 263 -20.38 -42.04 -21.68
C VAL A 263 -21.75 -41.67 -21.11
N ASP A 264 -22.13 -40.40 -21.17
CA ASP A 264 -23.46 -39.96 -20.75
C ASP A 264 -24.48 -39.98 -21.89
N ASP A 265 -24.10 -39.70 -23.14
CA ASP A 265 -25.06 -39.77 -24.26
C ASP A 265 -25.50 -41.22 -24.55
N ASP A 266 -24.58 -42.20 -24.60
CA ASP A 266 -24.95 -43.63 -24.75
C ASP A 266 -25.88 -44.09 -23.62
N ARG A 267 -25.63 -43.62 -22.38
CA ARG A 267 -26.45 -43.93 -21.20
C ARG A 267 -27.82 -43.26 -21.26
N VAL A 268 -27.89 -42.02 -21.73
CA VAL A 268 -29.14 -41.27 -21.93
C VAL A 268 -29.95 -41.87 -23.07
N GLN A 269 -29.33 -42.28 -24.18
CA GLN A 269 -30.00 -42.99 -25.27
C GLN A 269 -30.55 -44.35 -24.83
N GLY A 270 -29.77 -45.13 -24.06
CA GLY A 270 -30.22 -46.41 -23.48
C GLY A 270 -31.45 -46.23 -22.56
N LEU A 271 -31.44 -45.22 -21.70
CA LEU A 271 -32.59 -44.87 -20.85
C LEU A 271 -33.80 -44.39 -21.65
N HIS A 272 -33.59 -43.62 -22.74
CA HIS A 272 -34.69 -43.23 -23.64
C HIS A 272 -35.32 -44.44 -24.35
N LEU A 273 -34.51 -45.43 -24.76
CA LEU A 273 -35.00 -46.64 -25.41
C LEU A 273 -35.84 -47.50 -24.45
N GLN A 274 -35.39 -47.68 -23.21
CA GLN A 274 -36.17 -48.34 -22.15
C GLN A 274 -37.47 -47.57 -21.84
N LEU A 275 -37.41 -46.25 -21.76
CA LEU A 275 -38.60 -45.40 -21.54
C LEU A 275 -39.59 -45.47 -22.72
N ALA A 276 -39.12 -45.71 -23.94
CA ALA A 276 -39.98 -45.93 -25.11
C ALA A 276 -40.70 -47.29 -25.02
N GLN A 277 -39.96 -48.36 -24.74
CA GLN A 277 -40.51 -49.71 -24.55
C GLN A 277 -41.59 -49.74 -23.46
N VAL A 278 -41.33 -49.18 -22.29
CA VAL A 278 -42.30 -49.12 -21.18
C VAL A 278 -43.53 -48.27 -21.51
N LYS A 279 -43.42 -47.25 -22.38
CA LYS A 279 -44.59 -46.50 -22.88
C LYS A 279 -45.45 -47.35 -23.82
N GLU A 280 -44.81 -48.11 -24.71
CA GLU A 280 -45.51 -48.99 -25.66
C GLU A 280 -46.21 -50.14 -24.92
N GLU A 281 -45.54 -50.80 -23.98
CA GLU A 281 -46.16 -51.81 -23.10
C GLU A 281 -47.36 -51.24 -22.31
N ARG A 282 -47.21 -50.05 -21.72
CA ARG A 282 -48.29 -49.35 -21.01
C ARG A 282 -49.49 -49.09 -21.92
N ASP A 283 -49.26 -48.73 -23.17
CA ASP A 283 -50.35 -48.37 -24.10
C ASP A 283 -51.02 -49.61 -24.71
N VAL A 284 -50.28 -50.71 -24.93
CA VAL A 284 -50.86 -52.04 -25.22
C VAL A 284 -51.69 -52.55 -24.03
N LEU A 285 -51.19 -52.40 -22.80
CA LEU A 285 -51.94 -52.76 -21.58
C LEU A 285 -53.20 -51.90 -21.43
N ARG A 286 -53.11 -50.59 -21.69
CA ARG A 286 -54.27 -49.68 -21.71
C ARG A 286 -55.31 -50.11 -22.73
N GLU A 287 -54.88 -50.41 -23.96
CA GLU A 287 -55.79 -50.87 -25.02
C GLU A 287 -56.45 -52.20 -24.66
N ARG A 288 -55.70 -53.14 -24.05
CA ARG A 288 -56.22 -54.42 -23.56
C ARG A 288 -57.23 -54.25 -22.42
N ILE A 289 -56.99 -53.31 -21.49
CA ILE A 289 -57.93 -52.94 -20.42
C ILE A 289 -59.19 -52.31 -21.02
N SER A 290 -59.07 -51.42 -22.01
CA SER A 290 -60.23 -50.82 -22.70
C SER A 290 -61.05 -51.87 -23.48
N LYS A 291 -60.39 -52.80 -24.19
CA LYS A 291 -61.04 -53.93 -24.88
C LYS A 291 -61.77 -54.85 -23.90
N LEU A 292 -61.14 -55.17 -22.76
CA LEU A 292 -61.77 -55.97 -21.71
C LEU A 292 -62.96 -55.23 -21.09
N HIS A 293 -62.82 -53.96 -20.73
CA HIS A 293 -63.90 -53.15 -20.14
C HIS A 293 -65.11 -53.06 -21.08
N LYS A 294 -64.88 -52.87 -22.39
CA LYS A 294 -65.94 -52.93 -23.40
C LYS A 294 -66.60 -54.31 -23.45
N HIS A 295 -65.83 -55.39 -23.54
CA HIS A 295 -66.39 -56.74 -23.56
C HIS A 295 -67.24 -57.05 -22.31
N THR A 296 -66.77 -56.68 -21.12
CA THR A 296 -67.54 -56.86 -19.88
C THR A 296 -68.81 -56.00 -19.87
N TYR A 297 -68.76 -54.77 -20.38
CA TYR A 297 -69.94 -53.91 -20.55
C TYR A 297 -70.95 -54.53 -21.51
N ASP A 298 -70.51 -54.96 -22.69
CA ASP A 298 -71.35 -55.57 -23.73
C ASP A 298 -72.02 -56.87 -23.20
N VAL A 299 -71.29 -57.69 -22.44
CA VAL A 299 -71.83 -58.89 -21.77
C VAL A 299 -72.85 -58.55 -20.67
N CYS A 300 -72.56 -57.55 -19.82
CA CYS A 300 -73.52 -57.11 -18.80
C CYS A 300 -74.78 -56.48 -19.42
N GLN A 301 -74.66 -55.79 -20.55
CA GLN A 301 -75.80 -55.27 -21.31
C GLN A 301 -76.64 -56.41 -21.90
N ALA A 302 -76.00 -57.41 -22.51
CA ALA A 302 -76.69 -58.60 -23.04
C ALA A 302 -77.43 -59.38 -21.93
N GLN A 303 -76.78 -59.62 -20.78
CA GLN A 303 -77.42 -60.25 -19.62
C GLN A 303 -78.62 -59.43 -19.10
N LYS A 304 -78.50 -58.10 -19.05
CA LYS A 304 -79.61 -57.23 -18.65
C LYS A 304 -80.80 -57.35 -19.61
N SER A 305 -80.56 -57.34 -20.92
CA SER A 305 -81.61 -57.53 -21.93
C SER A 305 -82.28 -58.91 -21.81
N GLN A 306 -81.49 -59.97 -21.63
CA GLN A 306 -82.01 -61.33 -21.44
C GLN A 306 -82.86 -61.47 -20.17
N LEU A 307 -82.46 -60.83 -19.07
CA LEU A 307 -83.23 -60.78 -17.83
C LEU A 307 -84.55 -60.00 -17.99
N GLN A 308 -84.55 -58.91 -18.77
CA GLN A 308 -85.79 -58.17 -19.09
C GLN A 308 -86.74 -59.01 -19.96
N GLU A 309 -86.21 -59.76 -20.92
CA GLU A 309 -87.00 -60.70 -21.73
C GLU A 309 -87.64 -61.78 -20.84
N GLN A 310 -86.85 -62.44 -19.98
CA GLN A 310 -87.34 -63.43 -19.02
C GLN A 310 -88.39 -62.84 -18.05
N GLN A 311 -88.20 -61.62 -17.56
CA GLN A 311 -89.19 -60.93 -16.72
C GLN A 311 -90.51 -60.69 -17.47
N SER A 312 -90.45 -60.36 -18.77
CA SER A 312 -91.65 -60.18 -19.60
C SER A 312 -92.38 -61.51 -19.89
N GLN A 313 -91.64 -62.59 -20.17
CA GLN A 313 -92.19 -63.95 -20.31
C GLN A 313 -92.85 -64.43 -19.01
N ILE A 314 -92.19 -64.26 -17.85
CA ILE A 314 -92.76 -64.56 -16.53
C ILE A 314 -94.03 -63.75 -16.28
N SER A 315 -94.06 -62.47 -16.67
CA SER A 315 -95.24 -61.61 -16.51
C SER A 315 -96.42 -62.07 -17.37
N GLN A 316 -96.17 -62.52 -18.60
CA GLN A 316 -97.19 -63.11 -19.48
C GLN A 316 -97.75 -64.42 -18.90
N LEU A 317 -96.87 -65.32 -18.44
CA LEU A 317 -97.28 -66.57 -17.80
C LEU A 317 -98.08 -66.32 -16.50
N GLN A 318 -97.68 -65.35 -15.69
CA GLN A 318 -98.44 -64.94 -14.50
C GLN A 318 -99.83 -64.36 -14.83
N ALA A 319 -99.99 -63.70 -15.99
CA ALA A 319 -101.29 -63.21 -16.45
C ALA A 319 -102.19 -64.38 -16.88
N ALA A 320 -101.67 -65.33 -17.67
CA ALA A 320 -102.40 -66.53 -18.08
C ALA A 320 -102.85 -67.37 -16.86
N LEU A 321 -101.95 -67.62 -15.91
CA LEU A 321 -102.25 -68.39 -14.68
C LEU A 321 -103.23 -67.65 -13.75
N LYS A 322 -103.35 -66.32 -13.85
CA LYS A 322 -104.43 -65.56 -13.20
C LYS A 322 -105.77 -65.74 -13.90
N ALA A 323 -105.80 -65.75 -15.25
CA ALA A 323 -107.03 -66.02 -16.01
C ALA A 323 -107.57 -67.43 -15.72
N GLU A 324 -106.72 -68.47 -15.80
CA GLU A 324 -107.11 -69.85 -15.46
C GLU A 324 -107.67 -69.99 -14.03
N ARG A 325 -107.16 -69.19 -13.07
CA ARG A 325 -107.70 -69.15 -11.70
C ARG A 325 -109.09 -68.51 -11.65
N VAL A 326 -109.37 -67.48 -12.45
CA VAL A 326 -110.70 -66.87 -12.55
C VAL A 326 -111.69 -67.87 -13.16
N ASP A 327 -111.30 -68.53 -14.26
CA ASP A 327 -112.14 -69.55 -14.90
C ASP A 327 -112.39 -70.75 -13.98
N LYS A 328 -111.36 -71.22 -13.26
CA LYS A 328 -111.51 -72.27 -12.24
C LYS A 328 -112.45 -71.87 -11.12
N ASN A 329 -112.39 -70.62 -10.64
CA ASN A 329 -113.30 -70.12 -9.61
C ASN A 329 -114.75 -70.05 -10.14
N LEU A 330 -114.95 -69.66 -11.40
CA LEU A 330 -116.27 -69.67 -12.05
C LEU A 330 -116.83 -71.10 -12.22
N ILE A 331 -115.96 -72.09 -12.47
CA ILE A 331 -116.34 -73.52 -12.49
C ILE A 331 -116.67 -74.03 -11.09
N LEU A 332 -115.91 -73.64 -10.06
CA LEU A 332 -116.17 -74.01 -8.67
C LEU A 332 -117.53 -73.48 -8.18
N GLY A 333 -117.83 -72.20 -8.40
CA GLY A 333 -119.14 -71.64 -8.02
C GLY A 333 -120.33 -72.29 -8.74
N LYS A 334 -120.13 -72.72 -10.00
CA LYS A 334 -121.13 -73.54 -10.73
C LYS A 334 -121.30 -74.93 -10.11
N PHE A 335 -120.20 -75.55 -9.67
CA PHE A 335 -120.24 -76.84 -8.98
C PHE A 335 -120.92 -76.74 -7.61
N GLU A 336 -120.62 -75.69 -6.84
CA GLU A 336 -121.24 -75.42 -5.53
C GLU A 336 -122.77 -75.24 -5.67
N PHE A 337 -123.23 -74.42 -6.62
CA PHE A 337 -124.67 -74.26 -6.92
C PHE A 337 -125.33 -75.59 -7.36
N LEU A 338 -124.66 -76.39 -8.20
CA LEU A 338 -125.13 -77.73 -8.57
C LEU A 338 -125.11 -78.72 -7.40
N GLN A 339 -124.25 -78.51 -6.39
CA GLN A 339 -124.20 -79.32 -5.18
C GLN A 339 -125.28 -78.92 -4.17
N GLU A 340 -125.59 -77.64 -4.02
CA GLU A 340 -126.68 -77.12 -3.17
C GLU A 340 -128.05 -77.61 -3.67
N THR A 341 -128.37 -77.38 -4.94
CA THR A 341 -129.60 -77.88 -5.58
C THR A 341 -129.75 -79.40 -5.50
N ASN A 342 -128.66 -80.17 -5.59
CA ASN A 342 -128.68 -81.62 -5.33
C ASN A 342 -128.95 -81.96 -3.85
N GLN A 343 -128.45 -81.17 -2.89
CA GLN A 343 -128.74 -81.34 -1.47
C GLN A 343 -130.20 -81.03 -1.12
N GLU A 344 -130.79 -80.01 -1.77
CA GLU A 344 -132.21 -79.65 -1.67
C GLU A 344 -133.09 -80.77 -2.24
N LEU A 345 -132.86 -81.21 -3.47
CA LEU A 345 -133.55 -82.37 -4.08
C LEU A 345 -133.41 -83.62 -3.21
N ALA A 346 -132.22 -83.88 -2.65
CA ALA A 346 -132.01 -85.00 -1.73
C ALA A 346 -132.74 -84.81 -0.38
N ALA A 347 -133.06 -83.58 0.04
CA ALA A 347 -133.84 -83.27 1.23
C ALA A 347 -135.34 -83.41 0.97
N GLU A 348 -135.84 -83.01 -0.20
CA GLU A 348 -137.21 -83.29 -0.65
C GLU A 348 -137.46 -84.78 -0.81
N MET A 349 -136.54 -85.52 -1.44
CA MET A 349 -136.58 -86.98 -1.50
C MET A 349 -136.57 -87.62 -0.11
N ARG A 350 -135.93 -87.00 0.89
CA ARG A 350 -135.99 -87.43 2.29
C ARG A 350 -137.34 -87.11 2.95
N LYS A 351 -137.94 -85.94 2.68
CA LYS A 351 -139.31 -85.59 3.13
C LYS A 351 -140.34 -86.56 2.56
N LEU A 352 -140.45 -86.67 1.23
CA LEU A 352 -141.39 -87.57 0.55
C LEU A 352 -141.24 -89.03 0.99
N LYS A 353 -140.01 -89.49 1.24
CA LYS A 353 -139.73 -90.83 1.77
C LYS A 353 -140.15 -90.99 3.24
N ASN A 354 -140.10 -89.94 4.05
CA ASN A 354 -140.65 -89.94 5.40
C ASN A 354 -142.18 -89.86 5.39
N ASP A 355 -142.79 -89.00 4.57
CA ASP A 355 -144.25 -88.89 4.44
C ASP A 355 -144.87 -90.22 3.95
N SER A 356 -144.19 -90.87 2.99
CA SER A 356 -144.52 -92.23 2.54
C SER A 356 -144.42 -93.25 3.68
N ARG A 357 -143.37 -93.17 4.51
CA ARG A 357 -143.20 -94.03 5.70
C ARG A 357 -144.24 -93.76 6.79
N GLU A 358 -144.66 -92.51 6.97
CA GLU A 358 -145.68 -92.10 7.94
C GLU A 358 -147.04 -92.73 7.57
N LYS A 359 -147.43 -92.63 6.29
CA LYS A 359 -148.61 -93.35 5.77
C LYS A 359 -148.45 -94.87 5.85
N GLN A 360 -147.23 -95.39 5.66
CA GLN A 360 -146.93 -96.80 5.86
C GLN A 360 -147.00 -97.24 7.32
N ARG A 361 -146.73 -96.36 8.30
CA ARG A 361 -146.94 -96.63 9.74
C ARG A 361 -148.42 -96.67 10.08
N GLN A 362 -149.20 -95.71 9.61
CA GLN A 362 -150.67 -95.69 9.79
C GLN A 362 -151.33 -96.95 9.18
N LEU A 363 -150.83 -97.41 8.02
CA LEU A 363 -151.20 -98.71 7.43
C LEU A 363 -150.67 -99.94 8.19
N ALA A 364 -149.55 -99.81 8.91
CA ALA A 364 -148.95 -100.89 9.68
C ALA A 364 -149.62 -101.06 11.06
N GLU A 365 -150.05 -99.99 11.72
CA GLU A 365 -150.79 -100.04 12.99
C GLU A 365 -152.14 -100.75 12.78
N LEU A 366 -152.89 -100.39 11.73
CA LEU A 366 -154.10 -101.11 11.30
C LEU A 366 -153.84 -102.54 10.79
N GLN A 367 -152.58 -102.96 10.66
CA GLN A 367 -152.19 -104.35 10.33
C GLN A 367 -151.48 -105.06 11.50
N HIS A 368 -151.22 -104.37 12.62
CA HIS A 368 -150.50 -104.91 13.77
C HIS A 368 -151.42 -105.80 14.61
N ASP A 369 -152.65 -105.35 14.86
CA ASP A 369 -153.73 -106.16 15.46
C ASP A 369 -154.04 -107.44 14.65
N ALA A 370 -153.68 -107.46 13.37
CA ALA A 370 -153.83 -108.62 12.49
C ALA A 370 -152.57 -109.51 12.38
N ARG A 371 -151.42 -109.12 12.95
CA ARG A 371 -150.12 -109.79 12.74
C ARG A 371 -149.23 -109.88 13.98
N GLU A 372 -149.77 -110.48 15.04
CA GLU A 372 -149.07 -110.95 16.25
C GLU A 372 -148.01 -112.07 15.99
N ARG A 373 -147.39 -112.16 14.80
CA ARG A 373 -146.58 -113.31 14.35
C ARG A 373 -145.39 -112.93 13.42
N ARG A 374 -144.13 -113.06 13.94
CA ARG A 374 -142.79 -113.28 13.27
C ARG A 374 -141.80 -112.10 12.98
N GLN A 375 -140.84 -111.87 13.91
CA GLN A 375 -139.33 -111.88 13.83
C GLN A 375 -138.43 -111.05 12.82
N ASN A 376 -137.65 -110.06 13.37
CA ASN A 376 -136.17 -109.73 13.41
C ASN A 376 -135.06 -109.66 12.24
N GLU A 377 -134.34 -108.49 12.09
CA GLU A 377 -132.82 -108.17 12.05
C GLU A 377 -131.80 -108.51 10.84
N LYS A 378 -130.50 -108.05 10.59
CA LYS A 378 -129.41 -107.06 11.07
C LYS A 378 -128.09 -106.88 10.15
N LEU A 379 -127.17 -105.87 10.42
CA LEU A 379 -125.63 -105.71 10.23
C LEU A 379 -124.84 -105.38 8.86
N LEU A 380 -123.47 -105.11 8.70
CA LEU A 380 -122.48 -104.07 9.25
C LEU A 380 -120.90 -104.02 8.77
N LEU A 381 -120.35 -102.97 8.06
CA LEU A 381 -118.96 -102.28 8.02
C LEU A 381 -117.55 -103.01 7.64
N VAL A 382 -116.22 -102.53 7.55
CA VAL A 382 -115.35 -101.25 7.67
C VAL A 382 -113.77 -101.26 7.23
N LYS A 383 -113.13 -100.13 6.69
CA LYS A 383 -111.67 -99.52 6.66
C LYS A 383 -110.34 -100.32 6.20
N LYS A 384 -108.99 -99.91 6.12
CA LYS A 384 -108.00 -98.73 6.39
C LYS A 384 -106.46 -98.84 5.87
N GLN A 385 -105.61 -97.74 5.79
CA GLN A 385 -104.06 -97.51 5.85
C GLN A 385 -103.04 -97.71 4.62
N THR A 386 -101.68 -97.38 4.47
CA THR A 386 -100.37 -97.17 5.30
C THR A 386 -99.18 -96.22 4.70
N ASN A 387 -97.81 -96.44 4.86
CA ASN A 387 -96.60 -95.45 4.88
C ASN A 387 -95.12 -95.93 4.39
N ARG A 388 -93.98 -95.10 4.26
CA ARG A 388 -92.44 -95.32 4.59
C ARG A 388 -91.18 -94.42 4.05
N ARG A 389 -89.83 -94.82 4.06
CA ARG A 389 -88.47 -94.01 4.22
C ARG A 389 -87.05 -94.47 3.55
N GLU A 390 -85.87 -93.71 3.66
CA GLU A 390 -84.36 -94.05 4.01
C GLU A 390 -82.96 -93.71 3.19
N LYS A 391 -81.76 -93.47 3.90
CA LYS A 391 -80.18 -93.57 3.71
C LYS A 391 -79.22 -92.74 2.71
N GLU A 392 -77.81 -92.61 2.60
CA GLU A 392 -76.38 -92.77 3.25
C GLU A 392 -75.15 -92.21 2.33
N SER A 393 -73.74 -92.15 2.41
CA SER A 393 -72.47 -92.23 3.31
C SER A 393 -70.98 -92.01 2.64
N GLN A 394 -69.79 -91.81 3.37
CA GLN A 394 -68.24 -92.04 3.11
C GLN A 394 -66.98 -91.00 2.93
N THR A 395 -65.77 -91.31 3.56
CA THR A 395 -64.22 -91.14 3.33
C THR A 395 -63.22 -89.88 3.34
N GLY A 396 -62.06 -89.91 4.11
CA GLY A 396 -60.59 -89.67 3.67
C GLY A 396 -59.57 -88.53 4.16
N GLY A 397 -58.31 -88.82 4.66
CA GLY A 397 -57.01 -88.07 4.37
C GLY A 397 -56.03 -87.33 5.40
N VAL A 398 -54.77 -87.82 5.61
CA VAL A 398 -53.35 -87.26 5.90
C VAL A 398 -53.03 -85.98 6.78
N ALA A 399 -51.75 -85.76 7.21
CA ALA A 399 -51.23 -84.70 8.12
C ALA A 399 -49.76 -84.22 7.86
N GLU A 400 -49.30 -83.06 8.40
CA GLU A 400 -47.86 -82.64 8.54
C GLU A 400 -47.67 -81.31 9.36
N VAL A 401 -46.71 -81.23 10.33
CA VAL A 401 -46.24 -79.98 11.03
C VAL A 401 -44.84 -80.18 11.67
N GLU A 402 -43.77 -79.45 11.28
CA GLU A 402 -42.55 -79.34 12.13
C GLU A 402 -41.60 -78.11 11.93
N ASP A 403 -41.70 -77.31 10.85
CA ASP A 403 -40.64 -76.33 10.49
C ASP A 403 -40.56 -75.01 11.30
N SER A 404 -41.56 -74.67 12.12
CA SER A 404 -41.71 -73.30 12.67
C SER A 404 -40.63 -72.86 13.69
N ALA A 405 -39.87 -73.80 14.27
CA ALA A 405 -38.99 -73.49 15.41
C ALA A 405 -37.61 -72.91 15.03
N LYS A 406 -37.01 -73.34 13.92
CA LYS A 406 -35.60 -73.03 13.60
C LYS A 406 -35.39 -71.58 13.15
N ALA A 407 -36.30 -71.06 12.32
CA ALA A 407 -36.23 -69.70 11.76
C ALA A 407 -36.24 -68.59 12.83
N MET A 408 -36.80 -68.85 14.01
CA MET A 408 -36.87 -67.87 15.09
C MET A 408 -35.53 -67.66 15.80
N GLN A 409 -34.72 -68.73 15.91
CA GLN A 409 -33.40 -68.69 16.56
C GLN A 409 -32.40 -67.88 15.72
N GLU A 410 -32.35 -68.12 14.41
CA GLU A 410 -31.40 -67.49 13.49
C GLU A 410 -31.62 -65.97 13.38
N LEU A 411 -32.87 -65.50 13.41
CA LEU A 411 -33.21 -64.08 13.43
C LEU A 411 -32.69 -63.37 14.69
N GLN A 412 -32.77 -64.01 15.86
CA GLN A 412 -32.33 -63.42 17.12
C GLN A 412 -30.79 -63.34 17.21
N ASP A 413 -30.11 -64.38 16.72
CA ASP A 413 -28.65 -64.41 16.55
C ASP A 413 -28.14 -63.35 15.57
N ALA A 414 -28.82 -63.18 14.43
CA ALA A 414 -28.49 -62.15 13.45
C ALA A 414 -28.69 -60.74 14.03
N HIS A 415 -29.79 -60.49 14.73
CA HIS A 415 -30.05 -59.20 15.36
C HIS A 415 -28.97 -58.85 16.40
N SER A 416 -28.58 -59.81 17.24
CA SER A 416 -27.49 -59.65 18.23
C SER A 416 -26.18 -59.20 17.58
N ARG A 417 -25.77 -59.85 16.48
CA ARG A 417 -24.55 -59.49 15.73
C ARG A 417 -24.63 -58.07 15.16
N THR A 418 -25.75 -57.71 14.51
CA THR A 418 -25.91 -56.34 13.97
C THR A 418 -25.90 -55.25 15.03
N MET A 419 -26.45 -55.51 16.22
CA MET A 419 -26.39 -54.58 17.35
C MET A 419 -24.96 -54.42 17.88
N GLN A 420 -24.19 -55.51 17.95
CA GLN A 420 -22.80 -55.48 18.39
C GLN A 420 -21.89 -54.76 17.38
N GLU A 421 -22.04 -55.03 16.07
CA GLU A 421 -21.34 -54.32 15.00
C GLU A 421 -21.63 -52.81 15.00
N LEU A 422 -22.88 -52.42 15.25
CA LEU A 422 -23.29 -51.01 15.34
C LEU A 422 -22.68 -50.31 16.58
N GLN A 423 -22.63 -51.00 17.73
CA GLN A 423 -21.94 -50.50 18.93
C GLN A 423 -20.44 -50.34 18.71
N ASP A 424 -19.81 -51.30 18.03
CA ASP A 424 -18.40 -51.25 17.66
C ASP A 424 -18.10 -50.05 16.75
N ALA A 425 -18.91 -49.85 15.70
CA ALA A 425 -18.79 -48.70 14.79
C ALA A 425 -18.99 -47.35 15.52
N HIS A 426 -19.94 -47.29 16.46
CA HIS A 426 -20.16 -46.11 17.29
C HIS A 426 -18.99 -45.83 18.24
N SER A 427 -18.37 -46.86 18.82
CA SER A 427 -17.19 -46.70 19.67
C SER A 427 -15.98 -46.16 18.88
N ARG A 428 -15.77 -46.63 17.65
CA ARG A 428 -14.67 -46.19 16.77
C ARG A 428 -14.85 -44.72 16.36
N THR A 429 -16.06 -44.34 15.93
CA THR A 429 -16.37 -42.94 15.57
C THR A 429 -16.26 -41.98 16.77
N MET A 430 -16.64 -42.39 17.98
CA MET A 430 -16.37 -41.59 19.19
C MET A 430 -14.86 -41.42 19.47
N GLN A 431 -14.06 -42.47 19.33
CA GLN A 431 -12.60 -42.38 19.51
C GLN A 431 -11.93 -41.51 18.45
N GLU A 432 -12.42 -41.52 17.21
CA GLU A 432 -11.95 -40.64 16.14
C GLU A 432 -12.29 -39.18 16.43
N LEU A 433 -13.54 -38.91 16.84
CA LEU A 433 -13.98 -37.57 17.23
C LEU A 433 -13.16 -37.01 18.42
N GLN A 434 -12.87 -37.83 19.43
CA GLN A 434 -11.97 -37.45 20.54
C GLN A 434 -10.52 -37.21 20.11
N LYS A 435 -10.02 -37.87 19.06
CA LYS A 435 -8.69 -37.57 18.48
C LYS A 435 -8.71 -36.23 17.73
N SER A 436 -9.76 -35.98 16.94
CA SER A 436 -9.97 -34.70 16.25
C SER A 436 -10.13 -33.52 17.22
N GLU A 437 -10.84 -33.71 18.33
CA GLU A 437 -10.99 -32.69 19.39
C GLU A 437 -9.64 -32.33 20.02
N LYS A 438 -8.82 -33.33 20.37
CA LYS A 438 -7.46 -33.11 20.90
C LYS A 438 -6.54 -32.41 19.89
N LEU A 439 -6.62 -32.79 18.62
CA LEU A 439 -5.88 -32.14 17.54
C LEU A 439 -6.27 -30.66 17.39
N LEU A 440 -7.58 -30.37 17.38
CA LEU A 440 -8.11 -29.00 17.32
C LEU A 440 -7.74 -28.18 18.58
N SER A 441 -7.63 -28.80 19.76
CA SER A 441 -7.16 -28.12 20.96
C SER A 441 -5.69 -27.70 20.83
N ALA A 442 -4.82 -28.62 20.39
CA ALA A 442 -3.41 -28.33 20.16
C ALA A 442 -3.20 -27.27 19.06
N GLU A 443 -4.00 -27.32 17.98
CA GLU A 443 -3.96 -26.32 16.91
C GLU A 443 -4.40 -24.93 17.39
N ARG A 444 -5.43 -24.84 18.26
CA ARG A 444 -5.84 -23.59 18.90
C ARG A 444 -4.74 -23.01 19.80
N GLU A 445 -4.10 -23.86 20.61
CA GLU A 445 -2.98 -23.45 21.46
C GLU A 445 -1.83 -22.91 20.61
N ILE A 446 -1.42 -23.63 19.56
CA ILE A 446 -0.37 -23.20 18.62
C ILE A 446 -0.73 -21.87 17.93
N CYS A 447 -1.96 -21.71 17.45
CA CYS A 447 -2.45 -20.47 16.85
C CYS A 447 -2.46 -19.29 17.84
N GLN A 448 -2.85 -19.53 19.09
CA GLN A 448 -2.82 -18.52 20.15
C GLN A 448 -1.39 -18.10 20.50
N ASP A 449 -0.47 -19.06 20.54
CA ASP A 449 0.95 -18.83 20.81
C ASP A 449 1.62 -18.02 19.68
N PHE A 450 1.26 -18.28 18.41
CA PHE A 450 1.67 -17.43 17.28
C PHE A 450 1.05 -16.03 17.35
N LYS A 451 -0.24 -15.91 17.69
CA LYS A 451 -0.90 -14.61 17.86
C LYS A 451 -0.21 -13.75 18.93
N LEU A 452 0.11 -14.32 20.10
CA LEU A 452 0.83 -13.62 21.17
C LEU A 452 2.24 -13.18 20.74
N LYS A 453 2.95 -14.00 19.95
CA LYS A 453 4.27 -13.66 19.38
C LYS A 453 4.17 -12.51 18.37
N LEU A 454 3.14 -12.50 17.52
CA LEU A 454 2.85 -11.40 16.60
C LEU A 454 2.51 -10.10 17.36
N GLU A 455 1.63 -10.17 18.37
CA GLU A 455 1.29 -9.01 19.21
C GLU A 455 2.48 -8.46 20.01
N ALA A 456 3.42 -9.31 20.43
CA ALA A 456 4.67 -8.88 21.05
C ALA A 456 5.61 -8.20 20.03
N MET A 457 5.71 -8.75 18.81
CA MET A 457 6.51 -8.15 17.73
C MET A 457 5.95 -6.81 17.27
N THR A 458 4.63 -6.69 17.09
CA THR A 458 3.95 -5.43 16.74
C THR A 458 4.17 -4.36 17.81
N ARG A 459 4.01 -4.70 19.09
CA ARG A 459 4.30 -3.76 20.20
C ARG A 459 5.76 -3.31 20.23
N LYS A 460 6.71 -4.19 19.90
CA LYS A 460 8.12 -3.82 19.77
C LYS A 460 8.36 -2.86 18.60
N ILE A 461 7.77 -3.13 17.43
CA ILE A 461 7.86 -2.24 16.26
C ILE A 461 7.30 -0.85 16.59
N GLN A 462 6.12 -0.77 17.23
CA GLN A 462 5.53 0.48 17.69
C GLN A 462 6.42 1.22 18.71
N GLN A 463 7.04 0.50 19.65
CA GLN A 463 7.95 1.09 20.62
C GLN A 463 9.22 1.65 19.95
N ASP A 464 9.79 0.94 18.98
CA ASP A 464 10.98 1.39 18.27
C ASP A 464 10.68 2.50 17.24
N GLN A 465 9.46 2.55 16.68
CA GLN A 465 8.93 3.70 15.91
C GLN A 465 8.81 4.95 16.79
N ALA A 466 8.10 4.87 17.92
CA ALA A 466 7.96 5.99 18.85
C ALA A 466 9.32 6.50 19.37
N ARG A 467 10.29 5.60 19.58
CA ARG A 467 11.68 5.97 19.91
C ARG A 467 12.42 6.67 18.75
N ALA A 468 12.12 6.35 17.51
CA ALA A 468 12.69 7.03 16.34
C ALA A 468 12.09 8.43 16.18
N GLU A 469 10.77 8.56 16.33
CA GLU A 469 10.03 9.83 16.31
C GLU A 469 10.50 10.76 17.45
N GLN A 470 10.60 10.26 18.68
CA GLN A 470 11.12 11.02 19.82
C GLN A 470 12.56 11.52 19.58
N LYS A 471 13.42 10.68 18.98
CA LYS A 471 14.78 11.09 18.59
C LYS A 471 14.77 12.15 17.50
N HIS A 472 13.90 12.05 16.51
CA HIS A 472 13.77 13.03 15.44
C HIS A 472 13.28 14.39 15.98
N GLN A 473 12.24 14.40 16.82
CA GLN A 473 11.79 15.60 17.55
C GLN A 473 12.91 16.22 18.40
N THR A 474 13.66 15.39 19.15
CA THR A 474 14.81 15.87 19.95
C THR A 474 15.91 16.48 19.08
N GLN A 475 16.18 15.91 17.90
CA GLN A 475 17.14 16.45 16.94
C GLN A 475 16.66 17.76 16.30
N LEU A 476 15.38 17.86 15.94
CA LEU A 476 14.78 19.09 15.43
C LEU A 476 14.82 20.22 16.48
N LEU A 477 14.47 19.92 17.73
CA LEU A 477 14.56 20.87 18.84
C LEU A 477 16.01 21.29 19.12
N GLY A 478 16.97 20.35 19.06
CA GLY A 478 18.40 20.65 19.20
C GLY A 478 18.96 21.50 18.04
N ALA A 479 18.53 21.23 16.81
CA ALA A 479 18.89 22.03 15.64
C ALA A 479 18.26 23.42 15.67
N GLY A 480 17.01 23.52 16.13
CA GLY A 480 16.28 24.75 16.38
C GLY A 480 16.96 25.61 17.44
N ALA A 481 17.22 25.05 18.63
CA ALA A 481 17.99 25.71 19.69
C ALA A 481 19.38 26.15 19.18
N GLY A 482 20.07 25.33 18.38
CA GLY A 482 21.33 25.71 17.75
C GLY A 482 21.20 26.85 16.72
N LYS A 483 20.09 26.95 15.97
CA LYS A 483 19.79 28.09 15.07
C LYS A 483 19.47 29.34 15.89
N ILE A 484 18.67 29.22 16.95
CA ILE A 484 18.33 30.30 17.89
C ILE A 484 19.59 30.85 18.56
N SER A 485 20.44 30.03 19.19
CA SER A 485 21.69 30.50 19.82
C SER A 485 22.65 31.17 18.84
N ARG A 486 22.67 30.77 17.55
CA ARG A 486 23.44 31.47 16.50
C ARG A 486 22.83 32.82 16.15
N LEU A 487 21.50 32.91 16.01
CA LEU A 487 20.78 34.15 15.73
C LEU A 487 20.88 35.13 16.92
N GLU A 488 20.73 34.67 18.16
CA GLU A 488 20.99 35.46 19.37
C GLU A 488 22.44 35.97 19.42
N ALA A 489 23.42 35.14 19.06
CA ALA A 489 24.82 35.55 19.01
C ALA A 489 25.11 36.53 17.86
N GLN A 490 24.28 36.56 16.81
CA GLN A 490 24.33 37.59 15.77
C GLN A 490 23.63 38.88 16.25
N PHE A 491 22.44 38.81 16.83
CA PHE A 491 21.74 39.94 17.43
C PHE A 491 22.59 40.65 18.49
N ARG A 492 23.13 39.94 19.49
CA ARG A 492 23.99 40.54 20.52
C ARG A 492 25.24 41.22 19.96
N ARG A 493 25.71 40.84 18.77
CA ARG A 493 26.83 41.52 18.06
C ARG A 493 26.35 42.79 17.34
N SER A 494 25.15 42.77 16.77
CA SER A 494 24.50 43.96 16.19
C SER A 494 24.09 44.99 17.26
N ASP A 495 23.62 44.51 18.42
CA ASP A 495 23.25 45.35 19.58
C ASP A 495 24.47 46.10 20.13
N THR A 496 25.66 45.46 20.16
CA THR A 496 26.93 46.12 20.49
C THR A 496 27.43 47.12 19.44
N ALA A 497 26.75 47.24 18.29
CA ALA A 497 27.08 48.18 17.23
C ALA A 497 26.10 49.38 17.12
N THR A 498 24.90 49.31 17.72
CA THR A 498 23.82 50.26 17.40
C THR A 498 23.05 50.77 18.64
N HIS A 499 23.66 51.68 19.40
CA HIS A 499 22.96 52.45 20.44
C HIS A 499 22.17 53.64 19.85
N ALA A 500 21.09 53.37 19.10
CA ALA A 500 20.00 54.31 18.80
C ALA A 500 18.81 53.60 18.11
N GLY A 501 17.58 53.79 18.62
CA GLY A 501 16.35 53.35 17.93
C GLY A 501 15.25 52.81 18.87
N ARG A 502 14.33 53.68 19.28
CA ARG A 502 13.10 53.31 20.03
C ARG A 502 11.88 53.52 19.13
N ALA A 503 11.19 52.43 18.80
CA ALA A 503 9.79 52.38 18.34
C ALA A 503 9.27 51.00 18.79
N GLU A 504 8.38 50.85 19.76
CA GLU A 504 6.99 51.34 19.88
C GLU A 504 6.03 50.80 18.80
N PHE A 505 4.88 50.35 19.28
CA PHE A 505 4.00 49.39 18.63
C PHE A 505 2.63 50.03 18.46
N THR A 506 2.20 50.20 17.21
CA THR A 506 0.82 50.52 16.84
C THR A 506 0.41 49.58 15.72
N GLY A 507 -0.82 49.08 15.79
CA GLY A 507 -1.36 48.16 14.79
C GLY A 507 -2.73 48.61 14.34
N GLU A 508 -3.14 48.19 13.16
CA GLU A 508 -4.50 48.35 12.65
C GLU A 508 -4.94 47.09 11.90
N GLY A 509 -6.24 46.79 11.97
CA GLY A 509 -6.79 45.52 11.51
C GLY A 509 -7.23 45.55 10.05
N GLY A 510 -6.32 45.23 9.12
CA GLY A 510 -6.64 44.83 7.75
C GLY A 510 -6.61 43.30 7.60
N SER A 511 -7.38 42.77 6.64
CA SER A 511 -7.50 41.33 6.33
C SER A 511 -6.20 40.54 6.53
N ARG A 512 -6.21 39.53 7.42
CA ARG A 512 -5.11 38.56 7.56
C ARG A 512 -5.11 37.61 6.36
N GLU A 513 -4.68 38.13 5.21
CA GLU A 513 -4.00 37.30 4.25
C GLU A 513 -2.72 36.80 4.89
N GLU A 514 -2.57 35.49 4.94
CA GLU A 514 -1.42 34.83 5.53
C GLU A 514 -0.23 35.04 4.62
N ARG A 515 0.57 36.07 4.91
CA ARG A 515 1.80 36.41 4.18
C ARG A 515 2.80 35.25 4.27
N VAL A 516 2.70 34.33 3.32
CA VAL A 516 3.63 33.21 3.14
C VAL A 516 5.02 33.81 2.89
N HIS A 517 5.91 33.66 3.87
CA HIS A 517 7.28 34.13 3.75
C HIS A 517 8.07 33.15 2.89
N LEU A 518 8.21 33.47 1.61
CA LEU A 518 9.00 32.72 0.65
C LEU A 518 10.49 33.03 0.85
N GLU A 519 11.33 32.00 0.97
CA GLU A 519 12.79 32.15 0.94
C GLU A 519 13.29 32.44 -0.50
N CYS A 520 14.53 32.92 -0.63
CA CYS A 520 15.09 33.35 -1.91
C CYS A 520 15.27 32.15 -2.87
N GLY A 521 14.39 32.05 -3.87
CA GLY A 521 14.34 30.93 -4.84
C GLY A 521 13.09 30.05 -4.71
N GLU A 522 12.25 30.29 -3.70
CA GLU A 522 10.90 29.71 -3.60
C GLU A 522 9.88 30.52 -4.41
N SER A 523 8.75 29.92 -4.73
CA SER A 523 7.60 30.55 -5.39
C SER A 523 6.30 29.88 -4.94
N LEU A 524 5.19 30.62 -4.95
CA LEU A 524 3.90 30.14 -4.46
C LEU A 524 3.00 29.76 -5.63
N ILE A 525 2.48 28.54 -5.64
CA ILE A 525 1.52 28.08 -6.64
C ILE A 525 0.14 27.93 -6.00
N GLU A 526 -0.84 28.64 -6.55
CA GLU A 526 -2.26 28.51 -6.22
C GLU A 526 -2.95 27.69 -7.32
N LEU A 527 -3.41 26.48 -7.00
CA LEU A 527 -4.15 25.61 -7.91
C LEU A 527 -5.62 25.61 -7.49
N GLN A 528 -6.49 26.16 -8.34
CA GLN A 528 -7.93 26.24 -8.13
C GLN A 528 -8.70 25.34 -9.09
N ILE A 529 -9.53 24.46 -8.52
CA ILE A 529 -10.58 23.74 -9.25
C ILE A 529 -11.86 24.58 -9.12
N VAL A 530 -12.28 25.20 -10.22
CA VAL A 530 -13.39 26.16 -10.23
C VAL A 530 -14.72 25.42 -10.26
N GLY A 531 -14.88 24.46 -11.17
CA GLY A 531 -16.10 23.68 -11.33
C GLY A 531 -16.02 22.67 -12.47
N ALA A 532 -17.10 21.94 -12.70
CA ALA A 532 -17.27 21.09 -13.88
C ALA A 532 -18.59 21.40 -14.60
N ARG A 533 -18.66 21.00 -15.88
CA ARG A 533 -19.87 20.98 -16.70
C ARG A 533 -20.04 19.59 -17.27
N LEU A 534 -21.06 18.86 -16.83
CA LEU A 534 -21.29 17.46 -17.22
C LEU A 534 -22.07 17.39 -18.54
N SER A 535 -21.72 16.45 -19.42
CA SER A 535 -22.48 16.22 -20.66
C SER A 535 -23.81 15.48 -20.35
N PRO A 536 -24.85 15.60 -21.20
CA PRO A 536 -26.11 14.86 -21.00
C PRO A 536 -25.89 13.34 -20.85
N SER A 537 -25.02 12.76 -21.69
CA SER A 537 -24.66 11.34 -21.61
C SER A 537 -23.84 10.97 -20.35
N ALA A 538 -23.16 11.93 -19.73
CA ALA A 538 -22.55 11.72 -18.42
C ALA A 538 -23.61 11.67 -17.31
N LEU A 539 -24.66 12.49 -17.37
CA LEU A 539 -25.79 12.42 -16.43
C LEU A 539 -26.55 11.09 -16.56
N GLU A 540 -26.75 10.59 -17.78
CA GLU A 540 -27.28 9.25 -18.04
C GLU A 540 -26.42 8.14 -17.39
N LEU A 541 -25.09 8.22 -17.49
CA LEU A 541 -24.15 7.27 -16.86
C LEU A 541 -24.04 7.40 -15.32
N LEU A 542 -24.40 8.55 -14.77
CA LEU A 542 -24.47 8.81 -13.33
C LEU A 542 -25.79 8.35 -12.70
N GLY A 543 -26.86 8.25 -13.51
CA GLY A 543 -28.20 7.84 -13.07
C GLY A 543 -28.93 8.89 -12.20
N GLU A 544 -28.36 10.08 -12.05
CA GLU A 544 -28.87 11.16 -11.20
C GLU A 544 -28.96 12.47 -12.01
N SER A 545 -30.08 13.20 -11.91
CA SER A 545 -30.23 14.52 -12.54
C SER A 545 -29.36 15.60 -11.86
N GLU A 546 -29.05 15.43 -10.58
CA GLU A 546 -28.16 16.31 -9.80
C GLU A 546 -27.12 15.49 -9.02
N PRO A 547 -26.12 14.92 -9.72
CA PRO A 547 -25.18 13.97 -9.14
C PRO A 547 -24.34 14.60 -8.03
N ALA A 548 -24.10 13.86 -6.96
CA ALA A 548 -23.20 14.28 -5.88
C ALA A 548 -21.75 13.99 -6.27
N THR A 549 -20.96 15.02 -6.55
CA THR A 549 -19.60 14.88 -7.12
C THR A 549 -18.53 15.63 -6.34
N PHE A 550 -17.28 15.17 -6.44
CA PHE A 550 -16.09 15.87 -5.97
C PHE A 550 -14.88 15.50 -6.84
N CYS A 551 -13.84 16.34 -6.82
CA CYS A 551 -12.61 16.08 -7.56
C CYS A 551 -11.45 15.78 -6.60
N THR A 552 -10.50 14.92 -7.01
CA THR A 552 -9.21 14.73 -6.32
C THR A 552 -8.04 14.89 -7.28
N TYR A 553 -6.90 15.41 -6.80
CA TYR A 553 -5.72 15.65 -7.63
C TYR A 553 -4.43 15.67 -6.81
N THR A 554 -3.31 15.35 -7.46
CA THR A 554 -1.98 15.33 -6.84
C THR A 554 -1.05 16.26 -7.63
N PHE A 555 -0.47 17.25 -6.94
CA PHE A 555 0.43 18.23 -7.57
C PHE A 555 1.88 17.95 -7.17
N PHE A 556 2.78 17.87 -8.15
CA PHE A 556 4.22 17.68 -7.98
C PHE A 556 4.60 16.57 -6.98
N ARG A 557 5.13 16.94 -5.80
CA ARG A 557 5.55 16.04 -4.71
C ARG A 557 4.70 16.20 -3.43
N PHE A 558 3.55 16.86 -3.53
CA PHE A 558 2.64 17.11 -2.41
C PHE A 558 1.55 16.05 -2.31
N ASP A 559 0.91 15.97 -1.14
CA ASP A 559 -0.20 15.07 -0.89
C ASP A 559 -1.40 15.34 -1.81
N THR A 560 -2.19 14.30 -2.07
CA THR A 560 -3.44 14.39 -2.85
C THR A 560 -4.46 15.28 -2.15
N HIS A 561 -4.91 16.31 -2.84
CA HIS A 561 -5.96 17.22 -2.38
C HIS A 561 -7.32 16.82 -2.97
N GLY A 562 -8.41 17.19 -2.29
CA GLY A 562 -9.78 16.87 -2.69
C GLY A 562 -10.72 18.05 -2.47
N THR A 563 -11.65 18.26 -3.40
CA THR A 563 -12.69 19.31 -3.29
C THR A 563 -13.82 18.85 -2.36
N LEU A 564 -14.64 19.81 -1.91
CA LEU A 564 -15.90 19.48 -1.23
C LEU A 564 -16.89 18.81 -2.19
N VAL A 565 -17.81 18.01 -1.63
CA VAL A 565 -18.86 17.31 -2.40
C VAL A 565 -19.99 18.28 -2.73
N VAL A 566 -20.23 18.49 -4.02
CA VAL A 566 -21.23 19.41 -4.57
C VAL A 566 -22.25 18.63 -5.40
N ARG A 567 -23.53 19.04 -5.35
CA ARG A 567 -24.60 18.46 -6.17
C ARG A 567 -24.95 19.36 -7.35
N GLY A 568 -25.32 18.74 -8.47
CA GLY A 568 -25.85 19.41 -9.65
C GLY A 568 -25.12 19.02 -10.94
N GLN A 569 -25.68 19.46 -12.08
CA GLN A 569 -25.15 19.21 -13.43
C GLN A 569 -23.92 20.07 -13.75
N HIS A 570 -23.78 21.20 -13.05
CA HIS A 570 -22.72 22.19 -13.21
C HIS A 570 -22.09 22.51 -11.84
N PRO A 571 -21.46 21.52 -11.16
CA PRO A 571 -20.96 21.69 -9.80
C PRO A 571 -19.83 22.73 -9.75
N LYS A 572 -19.98 23.73 -8.88
CA LYS A 572 -18.96 24.74 -8.60
C LYS A 572 -18.22 24.36 -7.31
N TYR A 573 -16.95 24.00 -7.44
CA TYR A 573 -16.13 23.59 -6.31
C TYR A 573 -15.40 24.77 -5.66
N SER A 574 -14.98 25.76 -6.46
CA SER A 574 -14.25 26.97 -6.06
C SER A 574 -13.08 26.73 -5.11
N PHE A 575 -12.46 25.55 -5.16
CA PHE A 575 -11.52 25.06 -4.16
C PHE A 575 -10.08 25.32 -4.58
N THR A 576 -9.35 26.08 -3.77
CA THR A 576 -7.96 26.50 -4.03
C THR A 576 -7.01 25.85 -3.03
N SER A 577 -5.98 25.16 -3.54
CA SER A 577 -4.83 24.68 -2.75
C SER A 577 -3.59 25.53 -3.05
N ARG A 578 -2.69 25.61 -2.06
CA ARG A 578 -1.48 26.45 -2.10
C ARG A 578 -0.24 25.61 -1.87
N TYR A 579 0.78 25.77 -2.71
CA TYR A 579 2.02 24.99 -2.68
C TYR A 579 3.24 25.91 -2.77
N VAL A 580 4.15 25.84 -1.80
CA VAL A 580 5.46 26.52 -1.88
C VAL A 580 6.43 25.58 -2.59
N VAL A 581 6.97 26.02 -3.73
CA VAL A 581 7.92 25.24 -4.55
C VAL A 581 9.25 25.97 -4.69
N GLY A 582 10.36 25.24 -4.57
CA GLY A 582 11.66 25.73 -5.02
C GLY A 582 11.73 25.66 -6.55
N MET A 583 12.27 26.70 -7.20
CA MET A 583 12.40 26.78 -8.66
C MET A 583 13.59 25.96 -9.18
N GLU A 584 13.65 24.68 -8.78
CA GLU A 584 14.68 23.70 -9.16
C GLU A 584 14.41 23.08 -10.55
N GLU A 585 15.46 22.57 -11.19
CA GLU A 585 15.41 21.82 -12.47
C GLU A 585 14.30 20.75 -12.46
N ALA A 586 14.21 19.94 -11.41
CA ALA A 586 13.21 18.88 -11.28
C ALA A 586 11.75 19.38 -11.14
N PHE A 587 11.54 20.65 -10.79
CA PHE A 587 10.22 21.29 -10.80
C PHE A 587 9.90 21.87 -12.20
N LEU A 588 10.88 22.51 -12.84
CA LEU A 588 10.74 23.05 -14.20
C LEU A 588 10.50 21.94 -15.24
N ASP A 589 11.17 20.79 -15.08
CA ASP A 589 10.90 19.57 -15.87
C ASP A 589 9.45 19.10 -15.72
N TYR A 590 8.92 19.11 -14.49
CA TYR A 590 7.53 18.71 -14.21
C TYR A 590 6.52 19.67 -14.85
N VAL A 591 6.72 20.99 -14.73
CA VAL A 591 5.81 21.98 -15.34
C VAL A 591 5.86 21.95 -16.87
N SER A 592 7.04 21.75 -17.46
CA SER A 592 7.22 21.73 -18.92
C SER A 592 6.75 20.44 -19.59
N SER A 593 6.84 19.30 -18.90
CA SER A 593 6.62 17.96 -19.47
C SER A 593 5.36 17.23 -18.97
N CYS A 594 4.80 17.61 -17.81
CA CYS A 594 3.66 16.92 -17.21
C CYS A 594 2.38 17.79 -17.19
N ALA A 595 1.27 17.12 -16.84
CA ALA A 595 -0.03 17.73 -16.57
C ALA A 595 -0.56 17.19 -15.24
N VAL A 596 -1.36 17.97 -14.51
CA VAL A 596 -2.01 17.48 -13.27
C VAL A 596 -3.19 16.60 -13.67
N LEU A 597 -3.21 15.37 -13.19
CA LEU A 597 -4.39 14.51 -13.25
C LEU A 597 -5.39 14.97 -12.19
N VAL A 598 -6.58 15.36 -12.63
CA VAL A 598 -7.76 15.52 -11.77
C VAL A 598 -8.72 14.37 -12.04
N GLU A 599 -9.08 13.64 -11.00
CA GLU A 599 -10.11 12.61 -11.03
C GLU A 599 -11.44 13.18 -10.53
N LEU A 600 -12.53 12.95 -11.27
CA LEU A 600 -13.90 13.28 -10.88
C LEU A 600 -14.60 12.04 -10.34
N HIS A 601 -15.13 12.13 -9.12
CA HIS A 601 -15.80 11.05 -8.40
C HIS A 601 -17.28 11.32 -8.20
N GLN A 602 -18.12 10.29 -8.33
CA GLN A 602 -19.49 10.29 -7.82
C GLN A 602 -19.50 9.73 -6.40
N ARG A 603 -20.08 10.46 -5.44
CA ARG A 603 -20.33 9.95 -4.09
C ARG A 603 -21.60 9.12 -4.07
N LEU A 604 -21.50 7.87 -3.63
CA LEU A 604 -22.61 6.93 -3.53
C LEU A 604 -23.29 7.02 -2.15
N VAL A 605 -24.22 6.09 -1.88
CA VAL A 605 -24.88 5.97 -0.57
C VAL A 605 -23.86 5.54 0.48
N GLY A 606 -23.90 6.12 1.67
CA GLY A 606 -22.95 5.85 2.74
C GLY A 606 -21.61 6.58 2.54
N ARG A 607 -20.50 5.83 2.65
CA ARG A 607 -19.11 6.35 2.55
C ARG A 607 -18.38 5.92 1.27
N GLU A 608 -19.09 5.33 0.32
CA GLU A 608 -18.49 4.84 -0.93
C GLU A 608 -18.49 5.93 -2.02
N TRP A 609 -17.53 5.85 -2.93
CA TRP A 609 -17.44 6.69 -4.13
C TRP A 609 -16.90 5.87 -5.30
N ARG A 610 -17.16 6.32 -6.53
CA ARG A 610 -16.59 5.73 -7.75
C ARG A 610 -15.99 6.82 -8.64
N THR A 611 -14.78 6.58 -9.14
CA THR A 611 -14.16 7.43 -10.16
C THR A 611 -14.96 7.33 -11.45
N MET A 612 -15.31 8.48 -12.03
CA MET A 612 -16.17 8.58 -13.20
C MET A 612 -15.42 9.05 -14.44
N ALA A 613 -14.62 10.09 -14.28
CA ALA A 613 -13.89 10.71 -15.36
C ALA A 613 -12.54 11.28 -14.88
N THR A 614 -11.66 11.52 -15.83
CA THR A 614 -10.35 12.15 -15.61
C THR A 614 -10.20 13.38 -16.50
N ALA A 615 -9.42 14.35 -16.03
CA ALA A 615 -8.98 15.51 -16.81
C ALA A 615 -7.48 15.75 -16.58
N HIS A 616 -6.79 16.22 -17.61
CA HIS A 616 -5.37 16.58 -17.54
C HIS A 616 -5.20 18.09 -17.69
N LEU A 617 -4.71 18.75 -16.65
CA LEU A 617 -4.52 20.20 -16.60
C LEU A 617 -3.09 20.52 -17.08
N PRO A 618 -2.89 21.12 -18.27
CA PRO A 618 -1.57 21.40 -18.79
C PRO A 618 -0.87 22.48 -17.94
N LEU A 619 0.32 22.16 -17.43
CA LEU A 619 1.11 23.07 -16.59
C LEU A 619 2.01 24.02 -17.39
N ARG A 620 2.40 23.64 -18.61
CA ARG A 620 3.32 24.43 -19.46
C ARG A 620 2.99 25.92 -19.59
N PRO A 621 1.72 26.37 -19.72
CA PRO A 621 1.41 27.80 -19.85
C PRO A 621 1.87 28.66 -18.65
N LEU A 622 2.13 28.06 -17.48
CA LEU A 622 2.73 28.74 -16.31
C LEU A 622 4.15 29.29 -16.59
N LEU A 623 4.84 28.76 -17.60
CA LEU A 623 6.17 29.20 -18.04
C LEU A 623 6.13 30.16 -19.25
N GLU A 624 4.96 30.30 -19.89
CA GLU A 624 4.79 31.01 -21.17
C GLU A 624 3.94 32.30 -21.04
N ARG A 625 3.19 32.44 -19.94
CA ARG A 625 2.33 33.60 -19.61
C ARG A 625 2.74 34.25 -18.29
N GLU A 626 1.96 35.24 -17.85
CA GLU A 626 2.03 35.98 -16.57
C GLU A 626 1.74 35.06 -15.36
N GLY A 627 2.56 34.03 -15.16
CA GLY A 627 2.42 33.00 -14.14
C GLY A 627 1.12 32.18 -14.19
N THR A 628 0.22 32.42 -15.14
CA THR A 628 -1.19 32.00 -15.05
C THR A 628 -1.61 31.06 -16.17
N ALA A 629 -2.08 29.87 -15.78
CA ALA A 629 -2.65 28.84 -16.63
C ALA A 629 -4.12 28.60 -16.22
N GLU A 630 -5.03 29.34 -16.85
CA GLU A 630 -6.48 29.21 -16.70
C GLU A 630 -7.12 28.60 -17.95
N GLY A 631 -8.22 27.87 -17.79
CA GLY A 631 -8.94 27.31 -18.93
C GLY A 631 -9.98 26.26 -18.57
N SER A 632 -10.44 25.55 -19.60
CA SER A 632 -11.42 24.48 -19.53
C SER A 632 -10.89 23.27 -20.28
N VAL A 633 -10.73 22.13 -19.61
CA VAL A 633 -10.18 20.88 -20.17
C VAL A 633 -11.24 19.80 -20.25
N PRO A 634 -11.20 18.90 -21.26
CA PRO A 634 -12.18 17.82 -21.38
C PRO A 634 -12.09 16.85 -20.21
N LEU A 635 -13.25 16.43 -19.71
CA LEU A 635 -13.40 15.27 -18.83
C LEU A 635 -13.66 14.04 -19.71
N VAL A 636 -12.86 12.99 -19.54
CA VAL A 636 -12.92 11.74 -20.29
C VAL A 636 -13.38 10.61 -19.36
N ALA A 637 -14.34 9.79 -19.78
CA ALA A 637 -14.91 8.74 -18.93
C ALA A 637 -13.93 7.58 -18.69
N VAL A 638 -13.74 7.17 -17.42
CA VAL A 638 -12.82 6.08 -17.05
C VAL A 638 -13.26 4.72 -17.61
N THR A 639 -14.56 4.52 -17.82
CA THR A 639 -15.12 3.29 -18.39
C THR A 639 -15.11 3.25 -19.91
N ASN A 640 -14.85 4.37 -20.59
CA ASN A 640 -14.80 4.47 -22.04
C ASN A 640 -14.01 5.74 -22.45
N GLU A 641 -12.72 5.57 -22.74
CA GLU A 641 -11.79 6.66 -23.06
C GLU A 641 -12.19 7.48 -24.31
N ALA A 642 -13.07 6.97 -25.16
CA ALA A 642 -13.61 7.68 -26.32
C ALA A 642 -14.80 8.61 -25.98
N LEU A 643 -15.33 8.58 -24.75
CA LEU A 643 -16.53 9.31 -24.37
C LEU A 643 -16.21 10.62 -23.62
N ALA A 644 -16.63 11.74 -24.20
CA ALA A 644 -16.59 13.06 -23.56
C ALA A 644 -17.63 13.17 -22.43
N PHE A 645 -17.14 13.06 -21.20
CA PHE A 645 -17.94 13.15 -19.98
C PHE A 645 -18.32 14.60 -19.61
N GLY A 646 -17.59 15.58 -20.14
CA GLY A 646 -17.85 17.00 -19.89
C GLY A 646 -16.61 17.86 -20.05
N ALA A 647 -16.56 18.96 -19.30
CA ALA A 647 -15.36 19.79 -19.15
C ALA A 647 -15.15 20.21 -17.68
N LEU A 648 -13.90 20.38 -17.29
CA LEU A 648 -13.47 20.85 -15.97
C LEU A 648 -12.83 22.24 -16.11
N ASP A 649 -13.31 23.19 -15.32
CA ASP A 649 -12.80 24.57 -15.28
C ASP A 649 -11.77 24.72 -14.16
N TYR A 650 -10.61 25.27 -14.51
CA TYR A 650 -9.46 25.36 -13.60
C TYR A 650 -8.68 26.67 -13.80
N CYS A 651 -7.98 27.08 -12.75
CA CYS A 651 -7.02 28.17 -12.78
C CYS A 651 -5.80 27.78 -11.93
N VAL A 652 -4.61 27.83 -12.50
CA VAL A 652 -3.34 27.68 -11.76
C VAL A 652 -2.55 28.97 -11.89
N ARG A 653 -2.04 29.50 -10.78
CA ARG A 653 -1.21 30.71 -10.75
C ARG A 653 0.09 30.46 -10.01
N LEU A 654 1.20 30.79 -10.64
CA LEU A 654 2.53 30.90 -10.08
C LEU A 654 2.77 32.37 -9.68
N LYS A 655 3.01 32.62 -8.40
CA LYS A 655 3.38 33.92 -7.83
C LYS A 655 4.85 33.91 -7.46
N LEU A 656 5.60 34.91 -7.91
CA LEU A 656 7.03 35.07 -7.65
C LEU A 656 7.29 35.85 -6.35
N PRO A 657 8.42 35.62 -5.67
CA PRO A 657 8.76 36.28 -4.41
C PRO A 657 9.09 37.76 -4.63
N GLY A 658 8.06 38.62 -4.58
CA GLY A 658 8.17 40.06 -4.80
C GLY A 658 6.93 40.69 -5.46
N GLU A 659 5.99 39.88 -5.96
CA GLU A 659 4.71 40.38 -6.45
C GLU A 659 3.78 40.70 -5.26
N GLU A 660 3.23 41.93 -5.22
CA GLU A 660 2.30 42.36 -4.18
C GLU A 660 0.90 41.74 -4.38
N LEU A 661 0.12 41.66 -3.29
CA LEU A 661 -1.24 41.12 -3.22
C LEU A 661 -2.30 42.22 -3.37
#